data_AF-A0A4Z0B442-F1
#
_entry.id   AF-A0A4Z0B442-F1
#
_cell.length_a   1.000
_cell.length_b   1.000
_cell.length_c   1.000
_cell.angle_alpha   90.00
_cell.angle_beta   90.00
_cell.angle_gamma   90.00
#
_symmetry.space_group_name_H-M   'P 1'
#
loop_
_entity.id
_entity.type
_entity.pdbx_description
1 polymer ?
#
loop_
_entity_poly.entity_id
_entity_poly.type
_entity_poly.pdbx_seq_one_letter_code
_entity_poly.pdbx_strand_id
1 'polypeptide(L)'
;MIMPDSLSPTSPVDPLQLRISQLFALRPTLQALAITQTQFDEHPEHVLEYYAEQLIDFFCGSDSAAGSRWWQLAQLLAQRLRKVLRKKIDPISLSMLQTVLTYPDSGERTPTLEAYGVHRHNGLGLAIVGVDHTLVFTLSHGLETFVANPHADWLANAERLEHDVFEGWALCALEAVLQRIDAIDLDAVARLDQLDQQLAWVTRFCDLFLPDPQPLHASLPTWLQEAPVAGRLAYSKLLAATAGVHQKYCTKPVLDKLPQDDAAHQACDVRNKALQLRRIALEYSLQGMAGVNLDGYERLRAALRTYATHRHWHGEPMGFRRLLDESGYVVGAQHDGAGPWLVFRPGSAQVFQQVTTPPEASPAFVETSAVLPALPEDEQPEWRTDPGLMRTVALWLVYPKAWPAGEPTQATLHYKRLDASWAGARGALSALQRHRLGALAHPLRVGTLIHEGINRGLHLFNNLLIFNKDENHFHVLSHNRFNTVINLNVYEHSLAGGPPIARTVDDVWEIQGAPRFKRELDGLSVRARKAFDSARALLAQMNSAQTVQPTLLPVEIEEQFVRNARALDDAAARLKQFTQRRSIAESDELTVQLQARAVQLRIEGRQRRINSVRLSQAPTVADVHYLLEQRAACIRRLNGRVEETIDGVVDYLQEYEVLDLTDGHRPLWYAHFHYPALHSAPDQPSRAHLKRADQRRLGRVYEQAERDAGRSTQVYRGPIATPAGRQLFLSII
;
A
#
# COMPACT_ATOMS: atom_id res chain seq x y z
N MET A 1 -9.21 1.12 -37.05
CA MET A 1 -8.18 1.75 -37.91
C MET A 1 -7.70 3.01 -37.20
N ILE A 2 -6.52 2.97 -36.58
CA ILE A 2 -5.97 4.10 -35.82
C ILE A 2 -5.29 5.02 -36.84
N MET A 3 -5.84 6.22 -37.05
CA MET A 3 -5.20 7.27 -37.83
C MET A 3 -4.40 8.16 -36.86
N PRO A 4 -3.07 8.23 -36.96
CA PRO A 4 -2.29 9.21 -36.21
C PRO A 4 -2.50 10.61 -36.83
N ASP A 5 -2.78 11.61 -35.99
CA ASP A 5 -2.88 13.02 -36.39
C ASP A 5 -1.49 13.53 -36.80
N SER A 6 -1.29 13.75 -38.11
CA SER A 6 -0.19 14.57 -38.62
C SER A 6 -0.61 16.03 -38.54
N LEU A 7 -0.06 16.82 -37.60
CA LEU A 7 0.28 18.26 -37.73
C LEU A 7 0.68 18.86 -36.37
N SER A 8 1.90 19.42 -36.32
CA SER A 8 2.48 20.36 -35.32
C SER A 8 3.33 19.73 -34.20
N PRO A 9 4.44 20.40 -33.78
CA PRO A 9 5.46 19.79 -32.94
C PRO A 9 4.88 19.41 -31.59
N THR A 10 4.84 18.11 -31.34
CA THR A 10 4.37 17.53 -30.09
C THR A 10 5.34 17.94 -28.99
N SER A 11 4.89 18.84 -28.10
CA SER A 11 5.43 18.85 -26.73
C SER A 11 5.44 17.40 -26.25
N PRO A 12 6.60 16.80 -25.90
CA PRO A 12 6.66 15.39 -25.54
C PRO A 12 5.85 15.07 -24.27
N VAL A 13 5.50 16.11 -23.49
CA VAL A 13 4.70 16.01 -22.28
C VAL A 13 3.23 16.39 -22.53
N ASP A 14 2.31 15.48 -22.17
CA ASP A 14 0.87 15.76 -22.15
C ASP A 14 0.56 16.80 -21.05
N PRO A 15 -0.12 17.92 -21.34
CA PRO A 15 -0.51 18.90 -20.32
C PRO A 15 -1.29 18.31 -19.14
N LEU A 16 -2.04 17.23 -19.36
CA LEU A 16 -2.75 16.53 -18.30
C LEU A 16 -1.79 15.80 -17.35
N GLN A 17 -0.71 15.22 -17.88
CA GLN A 17 0.33 14.57 -17.10
C GLN A 17 0.96 15.54 -16.10
N LEU A 18 1.32 16.73 -16.60
CA LEU A 18 1.84 17.82 -15.78
C LEU A 18 0.83 18.26 -14.72
N ARG A 19 -0.45 18.40 -15.08
CA ARG A 19 -1.47 18.89 -14.16
C ARG A 19 -1.76 17.90 -13.03
N ILE A 20 -1.83 16.60 -13.32
CA ILE A 20 -1.99 15.55 -12.30
C ILE A 20 -0.76 15.53 -11.39
N SER A 21 0.45 15.59 -11.95
CA SER A 21 1.69 15.61 -11.14
C SER A 21 1.76 16.84 -10.23
N GLN A 22 1.37 18.02 -10.71
CA GLN A 22 1.28 19.23 -9.89
C GLN A 22 0.24 19.14 -8.77
N LEU A 23 -0.86 18.40 -8.97
CA LEU A 23 -1.92 18.23 -7.98
C LEU A 23 -1.45 17.44 -6.76
N PHE A 24 -0.58 16.45 -6.98
CA PHE A 24 -0.06 15.55 -5.94
C PHE A 24 1.39 15.85 -5.53
N ALA A 25 1.96 16.96 -6.01
CA ALA A 25 3.34 17.34 -5.72
C ALA A 25 3.63 17.59 -4.24
N LEU A 26 2.63 18.06 -3.48
CA LEU A 26 2.72 18.36 -2.04
C LEU A 26 2.17 17.23 -1.16
N ARG A 27 2.17 15.98 -1.66
CA ARG A 27 1.81 14.82 -0.82
C ARG A 27 2.61 14.84 0.49
N PRO A 28 2.07 14.25 1.57
CA PRO A 28 2.81 14.14 2.83
C PRO A 28 4.15 13.42 2.60
N THR A 29 5.16 13.81 3.37
CA THR A 29 6.42 13.06 3.51
C THR A 29 6.50 12.55 4.95
N LEU A 30 7.25 11.47 5.18
CA LEU A 30 7.45 10.95 6.54
C LEU A 30 8.06 12.00 7.47
N GLN A 31 8.93 12.87 6.92
CA GLN A 31 9.48 14.01 7.65
C GLN A 31 8.40 15.04 8.01
N ALA A 32 7.51 15.42 7.08
CA ALA A 32 6.44 16.38 7.34
C ALA A 32 5.41 15.83 8.35
N LEU A 33 5.29 14.50 8.43
CA LEU A 33 4.48 13.78 9.42
C LEU A 33 5.20 13.56 10.76
N ALA A 34 6.41 14.11 10.94
CA ALA A 34 7.23 13.96 12.14
C ALA A 34 7.52 12.50 12.53
N ILE A 35 7.60 11.61 11.54
CA ILE A 35 7.96 10.20 11.75
C ILE A 35 9.47 10.10 11.94
N THR A 36 9.89 9.35 12.96
CA THR A 36 11.29 9.11 13.29
C THR A 36 11.75 7.73 12.82
N GLN A 37 13.07 7.56 12.68
CA GLN A 37 13.66 6.24 12.40
C GLN A 37 13.26 5.22 13.47
N THR A 38 13.25 5.61 14.75
CA THR A 38 12.85 4.73 15.86
C THR A 38 11.43 4.22 15.73
N GLN A 39 10.46 5.09 15.40
CA GLN A 39 9.07 4.67 15.16
C GLN A 39 8.95 3.71 13.97
N PHE A 40 9.76 3.93 12.93
CA PHE A 40 9.82 3.01 11.79
C PHE A 40 10.44 1.66 12.17
N ASP A 41 11.53 1.64 12.94
CA ASP A 41 12.18 0.40 13.38
C ASP A 41 11.25 -0.43 14.30
N GLU A 42 10.51 0.24 15.20
CA GLU A 42 9.59 -0.42 16.12
C GLU A 42 8.31 -0.91 15.43
N HIS A 43 7.77 -0.11 14.50
CA HIS A 43 6.44 -0.31 13.93
C HIS A 43 6.39 -0.01 12.42
N PRO A 44 7.19 -0.68 11.57
CA PRO A 44 7.34 -0.32 10.16
C PRO A 44 6.02 -0.42 9.39
N GLU A 45 5.24 -1.45 9.72
CA GLU A 45 3.97 -1.72 9.07
C GLU A 45 2.92 -0.65 9.39
N HIS A 46 2.94 -0.12 10.61
CA HIS A 46 2.02 0.93 11.05
C HIS A 46 2.41 2.30 10.48
N VAL A 47 3.69 2.54 10.22
CA VAL A 47 4.13 3.75 9.51
C VAL A 47 3.50 3.82 8.12
N LEU A 48 3.45 2.70 7.39
CA LEU A 48 2.77 2.62 6.10
C LEU A 48 1.26 2.84 6.20
N GLU A 49 0.60 2.24 7.21
CA GLU A 49 -0.84 2.46 7.45
C GLU A 49 -1.13 3.93 7.77
N TYR A 50 -0.33 4.55 8.65
CA TYR A 50 -0.49 5.96 8.99
C TYR A 50 -0.21 6.88 7.78
N TYR A 51 0.84 6.62 7.01
CA TYR A 51 1.08 7.37 5.77
C TYR A 51 -0.09 7.24 4.79
N ALA A 52 -0.66 6.03 4.65
CA ALA A 52 -1.82 5.80 3.81
C ALA A 52 -3.05 6.59 4.28
N GLU A 53 -3.28 6.70 5.59
CA GLU A 53 -4.32 7.58 6.17
C GLU A 53 -4.08 9.04 5.82
N GLN A 54 -2.86 9.53 6.06
CA GLN A 54 -2.51 10.92 5.75
C GLN A 54 -2.58 11.23 4.24
N LEU A 55 -2.36 10.23 3.39
CA LEU A 55 -2.54 10.37 1.95
C LEU A 55 -4.02 10.48 1.56
N ILE A 56 -4.92 9.74 2.23
CA ILE A 56 -6.37 9.89 2.04
C ILE A 56 -6.81 11.27 2.49
N ASP A 57 -6.39 11.72 3.67
CA ASP A 57 -6.67 13.06 4.18
C ASP A 57 -6.18 14.13 3.21
N PHE A 58 -4.98 13.96 2.66
CA PHE A 58 -4.43 14.84 1.63
C PHE A 58 -5.25 14.83 0.33
N PHE A 59 -5.73 13.66 -0.10
CA PHE A 59 -6.52 13.48 -1.31
C PHE A 59 -7.93 14.10 -1.17
N CYS A 60 -8.56 13.92 -0.01
CA CYS A 60 -9.92 14.36 0.30
C CYS A 60 -9.99 15.79 0.87
N GLY A 61 -8.89 16.29 1.45
CA GLY A 61 -8.79 17.60 2.07
C GLY A 61 -9.01 18.75 1.07
N SER A 62 -9.65 19.82 1.54
CA SER A 62 -9.96 21.01 0.75
C SER A 62 -8.82 22.03 0.85
N ASP A 63 -8.22 22.38 -0.29
CA ASP A 63 -7.07 23.31 -0.39
C ASP A 63 -7.51 24.79 -0.56
N SER A 64 -8.76 25.14 -0.20
CA SER A 64 -9.47 26.42 -0.47
C SER A 64 -9.88 26.66 -1.94
N ALA A 65 -11.04 27.31 -2.12
CA ALA A 65 -11.78 27.70 -3.35
C ALA A 65 -11.97 26.67 -4.50
N ALA A 66 -10.98 25.81 -4.79
CA ALA A 66 -10.96 24.88 -5.91
C ALA A 66 -11.41 23.45 -5.55
N GLY A 67 -11.87 23.21 -4.32
CA GLY A 67 -12.30 21.90 -3.84
C GLY A 67 -11.15 20.92 -3.54
N SER A 68 -11.49 19.70 -3.15
CA SER A 68 -10.54 18.63 -2.82
C SER A 68 -9.71 18.19 -4.02
N ARG A 69 -8.55 17.55 -3.79
CA ARG A 69 -7.73 16.97 -4.87
C ARG A 69 -8.47 15.85 -5.58
N TRP A 70 -9.27 15.09 -4.83
CA TRP A 70 -10.22 14.13 -5.38
C TRP A 70 -11.12 14.76 -6.43
N TRP A 71 -11.79 15.87 -6.09
CA TRP A 71 -12.70 16.55 -6.99
C TRP A 71 -11.96 17.13 -8.19
N GLN A 72 -10.80 17.76 -7.97
CA GLN A 72 -9.97 18.31 -9.04
C GLN A 72 -9.53 17.23 -10.04
N LEU A 73 -9.13 16.05 -9.56
CA LEU A 73 -8.79 14.92 -10.43
C LEU A 73 -10.01 14.44 -11.23
N ALA A 74 -11.17 14.28 -10.58
CA ALA A 74 -12.42 13.93 -11.25
C ALA A 74 -12.77 14.93 -12.37
N GLN A 75 -12.62 16.24 -12.12
CA GLN A 75 -12.86 17.26 -13.14
C GLN A 75 -11.87 17.19 -14.31
N LEU A 76 -10.58 16.93 -14.04
CA LEU A 76 -9.58 16.76 -15.10
C LEU A 76 -9.89 15.55 -15.99
N LEU A 77 -10.29 14.43 -15.39
CA LEU A 77 -10.71 13.21 -16.09
C LEU A 77 -11.97 13.45 -16.93
N ALA A 78 -13.00 14.05 -16.34
CA ALA A 78 -14.22 14.43 -17.05
C ALA A 78 -13.94 15.38 -18.22
N GLN A 79 -13.09 16.39 -18.02
CA GLN A 79 -12.70 17.33 -19.07
C GLN A 79 -11.98 16.63 -20.22
N ARG A 80 -11.15 15.62 -19.94
CA ARG A 80 -10.51 14.86 -21.00
C ARG A 80 -11.52 14.04 -21.79
N LEU A 81 -12.48 13.38 -21.13
CA LEU A 81 -13.54 12.66 -21.81
C LEU A 81 -14.41 13.59 -22.67
N ARG A 82 -14.74 14.81 -22.20
CA ARG A 82 -15.46 15.81 -23.01
C ARG A 82 -14.76 16.18 -24.31
N LYS A 83 -13.42 16.15 -24.35
CA LYS A 83 -12.68 16.40 -25.60
C LYS A 83 -12.90 15.31 -26.65
N VAL A 84 -13.25 14.10 -26.23
CA VAL A 84 -13.58 12.98 -27.12
C VAL A 84 -14.83 13.31 -27.94
N LEU A 85 -15.84 13.98 -27.35
CA LEU A 85 -17.07 14.40 -28.06
C LEU A 85 -16.84 15.28 -29.30
N ARG A 86 -15.64 15.87 -29.46
CA ARG A 86 -15.28 16.69 -30.63
C ARG A 86 -14.80 15.85 -31.81
N LYS A 87 -14.56 14.55 -31.61
CA LYS A 87 -14.15 13.61 -32.65
C LYS A 87 -15.37 13.00 -33.31
N LYS A 88 -15.18 12.45 -34.52
CA LYS A 88 -16.21 11.68 -35.22
C LYS A 88 -16.43 10.36 -34.48
N ILE A 89 -17.62 10.18 -33.91
CA ILE A 89 -18.04 9.03 -33.10
C ILE A 89 -19.40 8.57 -33.63
N ASP A 90 -19.71 7.27 -33.52
CA ASP A 90 -21.04 6.78 -33.88
C ASP A 90 -22.13 7.34 -32.94
N PRO A 91 -23.40 7.43 -33.39
CA PRO A 91 -24.47 8.06 -32.62
C PRO A 91 -24.76 7.40 -31.26
N ILE A 92 -24.57 6.07 -31.15
CA ILE A 92 -24.89 5.33 -29.92
C ILE A 92 -23.83 5.62 -28.86
N SER A 93 -22.55 5.49 -29.22
CA SER A 93 -21.43 5.84 -28.34
C SER A 93 -21.50 7.32 -27.91
N LEU A 94 -21.88 8.22 -28.82
CA LEU A 94 -22.04 9.64 -28.51
C LEU A 94 -23.14 9.87 -27.47
N SER A 95 -24.29 9.22 -27.62
CA SER A 95 -25.42 9.30 -26.68
C SER A 95 -25.05 8.78 -25.28
N MET A 96 -24.36 7.64 -25.21
CA MET A 96 -23.87 7.08 -23.95
C MET A 96 -22.91 8.04 -23.24
N LEU A 97 -21.93 8.61 -23.96
CA LEU A 97 -20.98 9.57 -23.40
C LEU A 97 -21.67 10.86 -22.94
N GLN A 98 -22.59 11.40 -23.73
CA GLN A 98 -23.36 12.59 -23.36
C GLN A 98 -24.18 12.34 -22.10
N THR A 99 -24.80 11.16 -21.97
CA THR A 99 -25.59 10.78 -20.80
C THR A 99 -24.74 10.75 -19.54
N VAL A 100 -23.59 10.06 -19.56
CA VAL A 100 -22.67 9.97 -18.41
C VAL A 100 -22.06 11.34 -18.06
N LEU A 101 -21.78 12.18 -19.05
CA LEU A 101 -21.24 13.52 -18.82
C LEU A 101 -22.28 14.52 -18.28
N THR A 102 -23.56 14.31 -18.60
CA THR A 102 -24.68 15.16 -18.16
C THR A 102 -25.18 14.74 -16.79
N TYR A 103 -25.33 13.43 -16.58
CA TYR A 103 -25.78 12.80 -15.34
C TYR A 103 -24.68 11.88 -14.80
N PRO A 104 -23.64 12.45 -14.15
CA PRO A 104 -22.51 11.67 -13.67
C PRO A 104 -22.87 10.80 -12.45
N ASP A 105 -23.91 11.14 -11.69
CA ASP A 105 -24.47 10.29 -10.62
C ASP A 105 -25.32 9.17 -11.23
N SER A 106 -25.01 7.91 -10.90
CA SER A 106 -25.81 6.78 -11.38
C SER A 106 -27.27 6.80 -10.91
N GLY A 107 -27.55 7.41 -9.75
CA GLY A 107 -28.93 7.53 -9.24
C GLY A 107 -29.82 8.42 -10.10
N GLU A 108 -29.23 9.24 -10.98
CA GLU A 108 -29.95 10.14 -11.89
C GLU A 108 -30.00 9.60 -13.33
N ARG A 109 -29.34 8.47 -13.61
CA ARG A 109 -29.33 7.82 -14.92
C ARG A 109 -30.41 6.75 -15.05
N THR A 110 -30.79 6.43 -16.28
CA THR A 110 -31.56 5.21 -16.58
C THR A 110 -30.75 3.96 -16.20
N PRO A 111 -31.35 2.93 -15.59
CA PRO A 111 -30.64 1.76 -15.06
C PRO A 111 -29.94 0.89 -16.12
N THR A 112 -30.10 1.19 -17.40
CA THR A 112 -29.50 0.48 -18.54
C THR A 112 -28.07 0.93 -18.87
N LEU A 113 -27.52 1.93 -18.15
CA LEU A 113 -26.18 2.46 -18.38
C LEU A 113 -25.34 2.44 -17.10
N GLU A 114 -24.48 1.43 -16.99
CA GLU A 114 -23.57 1.24 -15.87
C GLU A 114 -22.17 1.76 -16.18
N ALA A 115 -21.38 2.03 -15.13
CA ALA A 115 -20.01 2.49 -15.28
C ALA A 115 -19.07 1.75 -14.32
N TYR A 116 -17.85 1.51 -14.78
CA TYR A 116 -16.86 0.69 -14.09
C TYR A 116 -15.46 1.30 -14.18
N GLY A 117 -14.71 1.24 -13.08
CA GLY A 117 -13.27 1.47 -13.07
C GLY A 117 -12.54 0.21 -13.51
N VAL A 118 -11.70 0.31 -14.55
CA VAL A 118 -11.06 -0.85 -15.17
C VAL A 118 -9.57 -0.67 -15.42
N HIS A 119 -8.81 -1.76 -15.38
CA HIS A 119 -7.41 -1.75 -15.83
C HIS A 119 -7.34 -2.23 -17.28
N ARG A 120 -6.83 -1.37 -18.17
CA ARG A 120 -6.66 -1.67 -19.59
C ARG A 120 -5.43 -0.96 -20.16
N HIS A 121 -4.66 -1.66 -20.98
CA HIS A 121 -3.39 -1.18 -21.55
C HIS A 121 -2.42 -0.61 -20.50
N ASN A 122 -2.26 -1.35 -19.40
CA ASN A 122 -1.43 -0.98 -18.24
C ASN A 122 -1.83 0.34 -17.54
N GLY A 123 -3.01 0.89 -17.84
CA GLY A 123 -3.56 2.07 -17.19
C GLY A 123 -4.97 1.86 -16.63
N LEU A 124 -5.37 2.76 -15.75
CA LEU A 124 -6.71 2.88 -15.20
C LEU A 124 -7.60 3.63 -16.20
N GLY A 125 -8.72 3.02 -16.55
CA GLY A 125 -9.70 3.53 -17.50
C GLY A 125 -11.11 3.53 -16.93
N LEU A 126 -12.01 4.14 -17.69
CA LEU A 126 -13.45 4.16 -17.42
C LEU A 126 -14.16 3.32 -18.47
N ALA A 127 -14.90 2.31 -18.04
CA ALA A 127 -15.83 1.58 -18.88
C ALA A 127 -17.27 2.07 -18.67
N ILE A 128 -18.02 2.26 -19.74
CA ILE A 128 -19.44 2.61 -19.74
C ILE A 128 -20.17 1.49 -20.50
N VAL A 129 -21.02 0.76 -19.80
CA VAL A 129 -21.68 -0.45 -20.28
C VAL A 129 -23.16 -0.13 -20.49
N GLY A 130 -23.59 -0.18 -21.74
CA GLY A 130 -24.99 -0.14 -22.15
C GLY A 130 -25.50 -1.53 -22.54
N VAL A 131 -26.69 -1.58 -23.14
CA VAL A 131 -27.34 -2.84 -23.53
C VAL A 131 -26.53 -3.62 -24.58
N ASP A 132 -26.18 -2.96 -25.69
CA ASP A 132 -25.48 -3.60 -26.82
C ASP A 132 -24.06 -3.07 -27.04
N HIS A 133 -23.68 -2.02 -26.31
CA HIS A 133 -22.43 -1.29 -26.51
C HIS A 133 -21.67 -1.17 -25.18
N THR A 134 -20.36 -1.38 -25.24
CA THR A 134 -19.44 -1.04 -24.16
C THR A 134 -18.41 -0.06 -24.67
N LEU A 135 -18.26 1.06 -23.97
CA LEU A 135 -17.23 2.05 -24.24
C LEU A 135 -16.14 1.92 -23.20
N VAL A 136 -14.87 1.91 -23.61
CA VAL A 136 -13.74 1.96 -22.68
C VAL A 136 -12.86 3.14 -23.04
N PHE A 137 -12.64 4.01 -22.07
CA PHE A 137 -11.79 5.18 -22.24
C PHE A 137 -10.56 5.07 -21.34
N THR A 138 -9.38 5.14 -21.95
CA THR A 138 -8.09 5.28 -21.25
C THR A 138 -7.39 6.54 -21.71
N LEU A 139 -6.61 7.17 -20.84
CA LEU A 139 -5.89 8.40 -21.18
C LEU A 139 -4.79 8.16 -22.24
N SER A 140 -4.18 6.98 -22.22
CA SER A 140 -3.13 6.57 -23.15
C SER A 140 -3.64 6.11 -24.52
N HIS A 141 -4.79 5.43 -24.59
CA HIS A 141 -5.28 4.81 -25.84
C HIS A 141 -6.57 5.43 -26.40
N GLY A 142 -7.20 6.36 -25.67
CA GLY A 142 -8.43 7.02 -26.12
C GLY A 142 -9.67 6.16 -25.90
N LEU A 143 -10.68 6.35 -26.76
CA LEU A 143 -11.98 5.67 -26.68
C LEU A 143 -11.99 4.43 -27.57
N GLU A 144 -12.29 3.29 -26.97
CA GLU A 144 -12.57 2.01 -27.64
C GLU A 144 -14.06 1.70 -27.51
N THR A 145 -14.66 1.20 -28.59
CA THR A 145 -16.08 0.81 -28.66
C THR A 145 -16.19 -0.67 -28.97
N PHE A 146 -16.99 -1.39 -28.19
CA PHE A 146 -17.27 -2.82 -28.34
C PHE A 146 -18.77 -3.03 -28.52
N VAL A 147 -19.17 -3.81 -29.53
CA VAL A 147 -20.58 -4.09 -29.87
C VAL A 147 -20.86 -5.58 -29.62
N ALA A 148 -22.03 -5.89 -29.06
CA ALA A 148 -22.56 -7.25 -28.88
C ALA A 148 -21.72 -8.21 -28.01
N ASN A 149 -20.91 -7.69 -27.07
CA ASN A 149 -20.04 -8.52 -26.24
C ASN A 149 -20.25 -8.27 -24.73
N PRO A 150 -21.14 -9.02 -24.05
CA PRO A 150 -21.35 -8.88 -22.62
C PRO A 150 -20.31 -9.73 -21.88
N HIS A 151 -19.54 -9.09 -20.99
CA HIS A 151 -18.53 -9.72 -20.11
C HIS A 151 -17.24 -10.18 -20.80
N ALA A 152 -16.48 -9.24 -21.34
CA ALA A 152 -15.05 -9.50 -21.52
C ALA A 152 -14.40 -9.75 -20.15
N ASP A 153 -13.46 -10.70 -20.06
CA ASP A 153 -12.82 -11.14 -18.80
C ASP A 153 -12.30 -9.99 -17.92
N TRP A 154 -11.96 -8.84 -18.53
CA TRP A 154 -11.49 -7.64 -17.84
C TRP A 154 -12.59 -6.88 -17.05
N LEU A 155 -13.88 -7.13 -17.30
CA LEU A 155 -14.99 -6.59 -16.51
C LEU A 155 -15.33 -7.45 -15.29
N ALA A 156 -14.97 -8.74 -15.28
CA ALA A 156 -15.38 -9.66 -14.21
C ALA A 156 -14.92 -9.23 -12.81
N ASN A 157 -13.80 -8.51 -12.74
CA ASN A 157 -13.22 -7.98 -11.50
C ASN A 157 -13.23 -6.44 -11.46
N ALA A 158 -14.00 -5.79 -12.32
CA ALA A 158 -14.07 -4.34 -12.38
C ALA A 158 -14.89 -3.74 -11.23
N GLU A 159 -14.46 -2.59 -10.72
CA GLU A 159 -15.16 -1.89 -9.66
C GLU A 159 -16.36 -1.12 -10.25
N ARG A 160 -17.59 -1.47 -9.84
CA ARG A 160 -18.78 -0.74 -10.27
C ARG A 160 -18.83 0.64 -9.59
N LEU A 161 -19.04 1.68 -10.40
CA LEU A 161 -19.08 3.07 -9.95
C LEU A 161 -20.53 3.47 -9.62
N GLU A 162 -20.97 3.19 -8.39
CA GLU A 162 -22.36 3.37 -7.92
C GLU A 162 -22.76 4.82 -7.58
N HIS A 163 -21.85 5.79 -7.74
CA HIS A 163 -22.05 7.19 -7.38
C HIS A 163 -21.72 8.08 -8.58
N ASP A 164 -21.17 9.28 -8.34
CA ASP A 164 -20.58 10.06 -9.41
C ASP A 164 -19.45 9.28 -10.08
N VAL A 165 -19.61 9.01 -11.37
CA VAL A 165 -18.71 8.20 -12.19
C VAL A 165 -17.27 8.74 -12.23
N PHE A 166 -17.09 10.06 -12.23
CA PHE A 166 -15.76 10.67 -12.32
C PHE A 166 -15.09 10.73 -10.95
N GLU A 167 -15.87 10.89 -9.89
CA GLU A 167 -15.38 10.77 -8.52
C GLU A 167 -14.98 9.33 -8.23
N GLY A 168 -15.82 8.36 -8.59
CA GLY A 168 -15.50 6.93 -8.49
C GLY A 168 -14.26 6.56 -9.29
N TRP A 169 -14.12 7.05 -10.53
CA TRP A 169 -12.93 6.80 -11.35
C TRP A 169 -11.65 7.40 -10.73
N ALA A 170 -11.73 8.62 -10.18
CA ALA A 170 -10.62 9.22 -9.44
C ALA A 170 -10.29 8.45 -8.15
N LEU A 171 -11.31 7.88 -7.48
CA LEU A 171 -11.12 7.09 -6.27
C LEU A 171 -10.46 5.74 -6.55
N CYS A 172 -10.75 5.10 -7.69
CA CYS A 172 -10.01 3.92 -8.16
C CYS A 172 -8.50 4.21 -8.28
N ALA A 173 -8.11 5.45 -8.61
CA ALA A 173 -6.70 5.82 -8.66
C ALA A 173 -6.07 5.88 -7.25
N LEU A 174 -6.81 6.39 -6.26
CA LEU A 174 -6.36 6.37 -4.87
C LEU A 174 -6.23 4.92 -4.38
N GLU A 175 -7.24 4.08 -4.63
CA GLU A 175 -7.23 2.65 -4.29
C GLU A 175 -5.99 1.95 -4.88
N ALA A 176 -5.69 2.18 -6.17
CA ALA A 176 -4.50 1.61 -6.82
C ALA A 176 -3.19 2.13 -6.22
N VAL A 177 -3.10 3.41 -5.83
CA VAL A 177 -1.92 3.93 -5.11
C VAL A 177 -1.78 3.28 -3.74
N LEU A 178 -2.87 3.11 -2.99
CA LEU A 178 -2.83 2.47 -1.67
C LEU A 178 -2.43 0.99 -1.78
N GLN A 179 -2.77 0.31 -2.87
CA GLN A 179 -2.28 -1.05 -3.16
C GLN A 179 -0.77 -1.06 -3.47
N ARG A 180 -0.25 -0.07 -4.21
CA ARG A 180 1.20 0.07 -4.44
C ARG A 180 1.98 0.32 -3.14
N ILE A 181 1.40 1.07 -2.20
CA ILE A 181 1.99 1.28 -0.86
C ILE A 181 2.07 -0.04 -0.08
N ASP A 182 1.02 -0.86 -0.12
CA ASP A 182 1.02 -2.16 0.57
C ASP A 182 1.98 -3.18 -0.04
N ALA A 183 2.30 -3.03 -1.32
CA ALA A 183 3.25 -3.85 -2.04
C ALA A 183 4.72 -3.50 -1.72
N ILE A 184 4.97 -2.46 -0.91
CA ILE A 184 6.33 -2.14 -0.45
C ILE A 184 6.85 -3.28 0.42
N ASP A 185 7.99 -3.83 0.01
CA ASP A 185 8.76 -4.78 0.79
C ASP A 185 9.54 -4.03 1.89
N LEU A 186 9.05 -4.10 3.12
CA LEU A 186 9.67 -3.45 4.26
C LEU A 186 10.99 -4.12 4.68
N ASP A 187 11.21 -5.39 4.36
CA ASP A 187 12.46 -6.08 4.68
C ASP A 187 13.63 -5.57 3.82
N ALA A 188 13.31 -5.02 2.64
CA ALA A 188 14.27 -4.39 1.73
C ALA A 188 14.59 -2.92 2.07
N VAL A 189 13.88 -2.32 3.04
CA VAL A 189 13.97 -0.88 3.36
C VAL A 189 14.44 -0.70 4.80
N ALA A 190 15.73 -0.41 4.98
CA ALA A 190 16.31 -0.27 6.31
C ALA A 190 16.22 1.15 6.89
N ARG A 191 16.12 2.18 6.04
CA ARG A 191 16.14 3.59 6.47
C ARG A 191 14.86 4.34 6.13
N LEU A 192 14.49 5.27 6.99
CA LEU A 192 13.30 6.11 6.82
C LEU A 192 13.36 6.97 5.54
N ASP A 193 14.52 7.49 5.17
CA ASP A 193 14.69 8.28 3.95
C ASP A 193 14.56 7.43 2.68
N GLN A 194 14.96 6.16 2.74
CA GLN A 194 14.71 5.19 1.67
C GLN A 194 13.21 4.91 1.54
N LEU A 195 12.50 4.71 2.65
CA LEU A 195 11.06 4.52 2.65
C LEU A 195 10.34 5.74 2.07
N ASP A 196 10.72 6.95 2.48
CA ASP A 196 10.11 8.19 1.98
C ASP A 196 10.32 8.37 0.46
N GLN A 197 11.50 8.00 -0.06
CA GLN A 197 11.78 7.97 -1.50
C GLN A 197 10.94 6.93 -2.24
N GLN A 198 10.75 5.75 -1.67
CA GLN A 198 9.90 4.72 -2.29
C GLN A 198 8.42 5.12 -2.23
N LEU A 199 7.94 5.66 -1.11
CA LEU A 199 6.60 6.25 -0.96
C LEU A 199 6.37 7.35 -1.98
N ALA A 200 7.36 8.21 -2.18
CA ALA A 200 7.37 9.23 -3.20
C ALA A 200 7.17 8.67 -4.62
N TRP A 201 7.79 7.54 -4.92
CA TRP A 201 7.70 6.86 -6.21
C TRP A 201 6.37 6.11 -6.39
N VAL A 202 5.91 5.33 -5.41
CA VAL A 202 4.65 4.55 -5.53
C VAL A 202 3.40 5.43 -5.59
N THR A 203 3.47 6.64 -5.03
CA THR A 203 2.36 7.61 -5.03
C THR A 203 2.32 8.53 -6.26
N ARG A 204 3.03 8.16 -7.34
CA ARG A 204 2.91 8.81 -8.66
C ARG A 204 1.55 8.46 -9.30
N PHE A 205 0.50 9.20 -8.92
CA PHE A 205 -0.86 9.06 -9.47
C PHE A 205 -0.92 9.09 -11.00
N CYS A 206 -0.01 9.85 -11.63
CA CYS A 206 -0.02 10.01 -13.07
C CYS A 206 0.29 8.70 -13.83
N ASP A 207 1.12 7.84 -13.25
CA ASP A 207 1.54 6.56 -13.85
C ASP A 207 0.38 5.56 -13.96
N LEU A 208 -0.70 5.80 -13.22
CA LEU A 208 -1.92 5.02 -13.36
C LEU A 208 -2.64 5.33 -14.67
N PHE A 209 -2.33 6.44 -15.33
CA PHE A 209 -3.08 6.88 -16.50
C PHE A 209 -2.23 7.01 -17.77
N LEU A 210 -0.98 7.43 -17.60
CA LEU A 210 -0.05 7.79 -18.67
C LEU A 210 1.31 7.13 -18.40
N PRO A 211 2.07 6.81 -19.45
CA PRO A 211 3.38 6.16 -19.31
C PRO A 211 4.38 7.06 -18.57
N ASP A 212 5.39 6.42 -17.95
CA ASP A 212 6.50 7.12 -17.28
C ASP A 212 7.25 8.01 -18.30
N PRO A 213 7.40 9.32 -18.04
CA PRO A 213 8.16 10.21 -18.90
C PRO A 213 9.67 9.87 -18.82
N GLN A 214 10.32 9.63 -19.97
CA GLN A 214 11.79 9.46 -19.98
C GLN A 214 12.50 10.70 -19.39
N PRO A 215 13.41 10.53 -18.41
CA PRO A 215 13.98 11.66 -17.67
C PRO A 215 15.16 12.34 -18.38
N LEU A 216 15.29 13.65 -18.18
CA LEU A 216 16.53 14.42 -18.42
C LEU A 216 16.88 15.25 -17.16
N HIS A 217 16.96 14.56 -16.01
CA HIS A 217 17.25 15.18 -14.71
C HIS A 217 18.65 15.83 -14.62
N ALA A 218 19.60 15.43 -15.47
CA ALA A 218 20.98 15.91 -15.43
C ALA A 218 21.19 17.35 -15.95
N SER A 219 20.14 18.01 -16.46
CA SER A 219 20.24 19.33 -17.10
C SER A 219 19.74 20.52 -16.26
N LEU A 220 19.14 20.28 -15.09
CA LEU A 220 18.59 21.35 -14.25
C LEU A 220 19.68 21.99 -13.36
N PRO A 221 19.63 23.32 -13.13
CA PRO A 221 20.53 23.98 -12.17
C PRO A 221 20.44 23.39 -10.76
N THR A 222 21.56 23.29 -10.05
CA THR A 222 21.65 22.70 -8.71
C THR A 222 20.68 23.35 -7.72
N TRP A 223 20.58 24.68 -7.72
CA TRP A 223 19.65 25.42 -6.84
C TRP A 223 18.18 25.00 -7.04
N LEU A 224 17.80 24.60 -8.26
CA LEU A 224 16.44 24.18 -8.58
C LEU A 224 16.21 22.71 -8.24
N GLN A 225 17.25 21.88 -8.31
CA GLN A 225 17.21 20.48 -7.84
C GLN A 225 17.06 20.41 -6.32
N GLU A 226 17.79 21.27 -5.59
CA GLU A 226 17.81 21.33 -4.12
C GLU A 226 16.67 22.15 -3.52
N ALA A 227 15.97 22.94 -4.34
CA ALA A 227 14.83 23.76 -3.91
C ALA A 227 13.77 22.94 -3.16
N PRO A 228 13.10 23.50 -2.12
CA PRO A 228 12.01 22.84 -1.43
C PRO A 228 10.88 22.41 -2.38
N VAL A 229 10.14 21.34 -2.03
CA VAL A 229 9.06 20.79 -2.88
C VAL A 229 8.02 21.86 -3.26
N ALA A 230 7.63 22.71 -2.30
CA ALA A 230 6.70 23.82 -2.54
C ALA A 230 7.27 24.85 -3.54
N GLY A 231 8.57 25.13 -3.45
CA GLY A 231 9.29 25.98 -4.39
C GLY A 231 9.33 25.40 -5.80
N ARG A 232 9.66 24.12 -5.93
CA ARG A 232 9.65 23.40 -7.21
C ARG A 232 8.25 23.34 -7.83
N LEU A 233 7.20 23.16 -7.03
CA LEU A 233 5.81 23.22 -7.50
C LEU A 233 5.44 24.63 -7.99
N ALA A 234 5.80 25.68 -7.24
CA ALA A 234 5.54 27.06 -7.64
C ALA A 234 6.22 27.36 -8.98
N TYR A 235 7.47 26.91 -9.15
CA TYR A 235 8.24 27.10 -10.38
C TYR A 235 7.65 26.28 -11.55
N SER A 236 7.25 25.02 -11.30
CA SER A 236 6.52 24.18 -12.26
C SER A 236 5.24 24.83 -12.77
N LYS A 237 4.40 25.36 -11.87
CA LYS A 237 3.16 26.08 -12.22
C LYS A 237 3.46 27.34 -13.04
N LEU A 238 4.54 28.05 -12.71
CA LEU A 238 4.97 29.23 -13.45
C LEU A 238 5.40 28.87 -14.88
N LEU A 239 6.25 27.86 -15.06
CA LEU A 239 6.67 27.39 -16.39
C LEU A 239 5.49 26.91 -17.24
N ALA A 240 4.55 26.18 -16.64
CA ALA A 240 3.33 25.75 -17.33
C ALA A 240 2.50 26.95 -17.82
N ALA A 241 2.39 28.00 -17.01
CA ALA A 241 1.70 29.24 -17.36
C ALA A 241 2.43 29.99 -18.49
N THR A 242 3.76 30.11 -18.40
CA THR A 242 4.60 30.73 -19.43
C THR A 242 4.48 29.99 -20.76
N ALA A 243 4.61 28.66 -20.76
CA ALA A 243 4.41 27.84 -21.97
C ALA A 243 3.01 28.02 -22.57
N GLY A 244 1.97 28.13 -21.72
CA GLY A 244 0.60 28.39 -22.15
C GLY A 244 0.42 29.77 -22.80
N VAL A 245 1.02 30.82 -22.23
CA VAL A 245 1.01 32.17 -22.80
C VAL A 245 1.77 32.21 -24.12
N HIS A 246 2.97 31.63 -24.18
CA HIS A 246 3.74 31.53 -25.41
C HIS A 246 2.99 30.77 -26.50
N GLN A 247 2.36 29.64 -26.17
CA GLN A 247 1.58 28.90 -27.15
C GLN A 247 0.36 29.68 -27.64
N LYS A 248 -0.35 30.37 -26.74
CA LYS A 248 -1.60 31.07 -27.07
C LYS A 248 -1.38 32.39 -27.81
N TYR A 249 -0.30 33.11 -27.47
CA TYR A 249 -0.09 34.48 -27.92
C TYR A 249 1.22 34.69 -28.67
N CYS A 250 2.22 33.82 -28.54
CA CYS A 250 3.53 34.00 -29.17
C CYS A 250 3.81 32.98 -30.29
N THR A 251 2.87 32.07 -30.62
CA THR A 251 2.99 31.21 -31.80
C THR A 251 2.55 31.97 -33.05
N LYS A 252 3.37 31.90 -34.10
CA LYS A 252 3.47 32.86 -35.20
C LYS A 252 2.34 33.01 -36.24
N PRO A 253 1.20 32.29 -36.32
CA PRO A 253 0.25 32.56 -37.42
C PRO A 253 -0.73 33.72 -37.15
N VAL A 254 -0.99 34.11 -35.89
CA VAL A 254 -2.08 35.04 -35.54
C VAL A 254 -1.55 36.40 -35.10
N LEU A 255 -0.53 36.43 -34.23
CA LEU A 255 0.06 37.70 -33.77
C LEU A 255 0.78 38.43 -34.92
N ASP A 256 1.52 37.69 -35.76
CA ASP A 256 2.21 38.22 -36.95
C ASP A 256 1.26 38.86 -37.99
N LYS A 257 -0.06 38.58 -37.90
CA LYS A 257 -1.09 39.17 -38.77
C LYS A 257 -1.74 40.43 -38.18
N LEU A 258 -1.43 40.79 -36.94
CA LEU A 258 -1.93 41.98 -36.27
C LEU A 258 -0.84 43.08 -36.28
N PRO A 259 -1.20 44.37 -36.29
CA PRO A 259 -0.24 45.46 -36.13
C PRO A 259 0.53 45.36 -34.79
N GLN A 260 1.81 45.78 -34.77
CA GLN A 260 2.63 45.74 -33.55
C GLN A 260 2.05 46.54 -32.37
N ASP A 261 1.28 47.60 -32.67
CA ASP A 261 0.63 48.45 -31.65
C ASP A 261 -0.77 47.94 -31.24
N ASP A 262 -1.19 46.78 -31.74
CA ASP A 262 -2.49 46.19 -31.42
C ASP A 262 -2.61 45.87 -29.91
N ALA A 263 -3.81 46.04 -29.35
CA ALA A 263 -4.10 45.74 -27.95
C ALA A 263 -3.76 44.28 -27.57
N ALA A 264 -3.79 43.35 -28.52
CA ALA A 264 -3.36 41.98 -28.33
C ALA A 264 -1.84 41.84 -28.12
N HIS A 265 -1.03 42.63 -28.83
CA HIS A 265 0.43 42.68 -28.64
C HIS A 265 0.77 43.24 -27.26
N GLN A 266 0.13 44.35 -26.88
CA GLN A 266 0.32 44.97 -25.56
C GLN A 266 -0.12 44.03 -24.42
N ALA A 267 -1.26 43.37 -24.55
CA ALA A 267 -1.74 42.40 -23.56
C ALA A 267 -0.85 41.16 -23.47
N CYS A 268 -0.25 40.72 -24.58
CA CYS A 268 0.74 39.66 -24.61
C CYS A 268 2.01 40.07 -23.87
N ASP A 269 2.56 41.24 -24.21
CA ASP A 269 3.79 41.78 -23.63
C ASP A 269 3.67 41.98 -22.10
N VAL A 270 2.58 42.61 -21.64
CA VAL A 270 2.28 42.78 -20.21
C VAL A 270 2.22 41.43 -19.47
N ARG A 271 1.59 40.41 -20.06
CA ARG A 271 1.50 39.08 -19.44
C ARG A 271 2.84 38.36 -19.41
N ASN A 272 3.63 38.47 -20.47
CA ASN A 272 4.95 37.85 -20.53
C ASN A 272 5.88 38.48 -19.49
N LYS A 273 5.94 39.81 -19.44
CA LYS A 273 6.71 40.54 -18.43
C LYS A 273 6.26 40.25 -17.00
N ALA A 274 4.95 40.15 -16.75
CA ALA A 274 4.44 39.75 -15.44
C ALA A 274 4.90 38.34 -15.02
N LEU A 275 4.94 37.38 -15.95
CA LEU A 275 5.44 36.04 -15.69
C LEU A 275 6.95 36.01 -15.51
N GLN A 276 7.72 36.80 -16.27
CA GLN A 276 9.16 36.97 -16.07
C GLN A 276 9.46 37.60 -14.70
N LEU A 277 8.74 38.64 -14.30
CA LEU A 277 8.91 39.27 -13.00
C LEU A 277 8.64 38.28 -11.85
N ARG A 278 7.59 37.45 -11.99
CA ARG A 278 7.30 36.34 -11.06
C ARG A 278 8.40 35.30 -11.06
N ARG A 279 9.01 34.99 -12.22
CA ARG A 279 10.13 34.05 -12.31
C ARG A 279 11.31 34.56 -11.51
N ILE A 280 11.76 35.78 -11.78
CA ILE A 280 12.92 36.37 -11.13
C ILE A 280 12.73 36.41 -9.61
N ALA A 281 11.56 36.85 -9.12
CA ALA A 281 11.28 36.87 -7.70
C ALA A 281 11.27 35.47 -7.05
N LEU A 282 10.74 34.47 -7.76
CA LEU A 282 10.78 33.10 -7.29
C LEU A 282 12.21 32.56 -7.26
N GLU A 283 13.01 32.85 -8.29
CA GLU A 283 14.42 32.47 -8.34
C GLU A 283 15.23 33.11 -7.20
N TYR A 284 14.97 34.37 -6.86
CA TYR A 284 15.54 35.02 -5.68
C TYR A 284 15.14 34.28 -4.39
N SER A 285 13.86 33.94 -4.26
CA SER A 285 13.37 33.18 -3.10
C SER A 285 14.00 31.79 -2.97
N LEU A 286 14.17 31.07 -4.07
CA LEU A 286 14.71 29.71 -4.05
C LEU A 286 16.22 29.67 -3.83
N GLN A 287 16.92 30.74 -4.23
CA GLN A 287 18.36 30.89 -4.04
C GLN A 287 18.72 31.61 -2.73
N GLY A 288 17.74 32.07 -1.94
CA GLY A 288 17.98 32.82 -0.71
C GLY A 288 18.61 34.19 -0.93
N MET A 289 18.40 34.79 -2.10
CA MET A 289 19.00 36.08 -2.46
C MET A 289 18.22 37.24 -1.84
N ALA A 290 18.95 38.26 -1.38
CA ALA A 290 18.37 39.54 -0.95
C ALA A 290 17.29 39.45 0.16
N GLY A 291 17.34 38.39 0.96
CA GLY A 291 16.34 38.11 2.01
C GLY A 291 14.95 37.75 1.48
N VAL A 292 14.79 37.60 0.15
CA VAL A 292 13.50 37.26 -0.46
C VAL A 292 13.14 35.84 -0.07
N ASN A 293 11.93 35.66 0.45
CA ASN A 293 11.39 34.36 0.81
C ASN A 293 10.07 34.08 0.06
N LEU A 294 9.48 32.91 0.31
CA LEU A 294 8.28 32.48 -0.39
C LEU A 294 7.08 33.41 -0.13
N ASP A 295 6.98 34.02 1.05
CA ASP A 295 5.93 35.01 1.36
C ASP A 295 6.10 36.29 0.52
N GLY A 296 7.34 36.79 0.37
CA GLY A 296 7.65 37.90 -0.52
C GLY A 296 7.29 37.60 -1.98
N TYR A 297 7.57 36.38 -2.45
CA TYR A 297 7.15 35.91 -3.77
C TYR A 297 5.62 35.86 -3.92
N GLU A 298 4.89 35.29 -2.94
CA GLU A 298 3.43 35.14 -3.02
C GLU A 298 2.72 36.51 -3.00
N ARG A 299 3.25 37.49 -2.25
CA ARG A 299 2.77 38.89 -2.30
C ARG A 299 2.91 39.50 -3.69
N LEU A 300 4.08 39.36 -4.32
CA LEU A 300 4.30 39.81 -5.70
C LEU A 300 3.37 39.09 -6.68
N ARG A 301 3.24 37.78 -6.54
CA ARG A 301 2.34 36.96 -7.36
C ARG A 301 0.89 37.41 -7.22
N ALA A 302 0.44 37.76 -6.01
CA ALA A 302 -0.88 38.31 -5.76
C ALA A 302 -1.07 39.68 -6.43
N ALA A 303 -0.09 40.59 -6.29
CA ALA A 303 -0.11 41.92 -6.90
C ALA A 303 -0.15 41.87 -8.44
N LEU A 304 0.45 40.86 -9.06
CA LEU A 304 0.50 40.66 -10.51
C LEU A 304 -0.71 39.91 -11.10
N ARG A 305 -1.75 39.62 -10.31
CA ARG A 305 -2.97 39.00 -10.85
C ARG A 305 -3.68 39.94 -11.83
N THR A 306 -4.23 39.36 -12.89
CA THR A 306 -4.89 40.10 -13.98
C THR A 306 -6.04 40.98 -13.48
N TYR A 307 -6.90 40.44 -12.64
CA TYR A 307 -8.08 41.14 -12.11
C TYR A 307 -7.78 41.73 -10.75
N ALA A 308 -8.05 43.03 -10.57
CA ALA A 308 -7.83 43.75 -9.32
C ALA A 308 -8.54 43.09 -8.14
N THR A 309 -9.77 42.59 -8.34
CA THR A 309 -10.54 41.86 -7.32
C THR A 309 -9.82 40.61 -6.79
N HIS A 310 -8.90 40.03 -7.56
CA HIS A 310 -8.17 38.84 -7.15
C HIS A 310 -6.80 39.16 -6.53
N ARG A 311 -6.37 40.43 -6.51
CA ARG A 311 -5.07 40.87 -5.96
C ARG A 311 -5.12 40.98 -4.45
N HIS A 312 -5.30 39.84 -3.79
CA HIS A 312 -5.33 39.75 -2.33
C HIS A 312 -4.40 38.65 -1.83
N TRP A 313 -3.77 38.88 -0.68
CA TRP A 313 -2.96 37.89 0.04
C TRP A 313 -3.31 37.97 1.52
N HIS A 314 -3.74 36.85 2.12
CA HIS A 314 -4.31 36.80 3.48
C HIS A 314 -5.39 37.87 3.75
N GLY A 315 -6.23 38.16 2.74
CA GLY A 315 -7.32 39.15 2.84
C GLY A 315 -6.90 40.60 2.58
N GLU A 316 -5.61 40.91 2.56
CA GLU A 316 -5.10 42.27 2.30
C GLU A 316 -4.95 42.54 0.80
N PRO A 317 -5.33 43.74 0.31
CA PRO A 317 -5.16 44.11 -1.08
C PRO A 317 -3.67 44.30 -1.41
N MET A 318 -3.20 43.64 -2.47
CA MET A 318 -1.80 43.65 -2.90
C MET A 318 -1.62 44.50 -4.15
N GLY A 319 -0.60 45.35 -4.15
CA GLY A 319 -0.29 46.19 -5.30
C GLY A 319 1.13 46.74 -5.27
N PHE A 320 1.44 47.53 -6.30
CA PHE A 320 2.72 48.22 -6.45
C PHE A 320 2.53 49.69 -6.10
N ARG A 321 3.38 50.24 -5.22
CA ARG A 321 3.44 51.67 -4.92
C ARG A 321 4.79 52.20 -5.39
N ARG A 322 4.81 53.37 -6.02
CA ARG A 322 6.04 53.95 -6.57
C ARG A 322 6.90 54.50 -5.42
N LEU A 323 8.19 54.20 -5.40
CA LEU A 323 9.12 54.78 -4.41
C LEU A 323 9.26 56.29 -4.65
N LEU A 324 9.40 57.06 -3.57
CA LEU A 324 9.56 58.53 -3.68
C LEU A 324 10.87 58.94 -4.34
N ASP A 325 11.92 58.12 -4.25
CA ASP A 325 13.20 58.32 -4.93
C ASP A 325 13.16 57.95 -6.44
N GLU A 326 11.98 57.58 -6.94
CA GLU A 326 11.73 57.10 -8.30
C GLU A 326 12.58 55.90 -8.75
N SER A 327 13.30 55.24 -7.83
CA SER A 327 14.20 54.12 -8.14
C SER A 327 13.47 52.81 -8.47
N GLY A 328 12.17 52.74 -8.22
CA GLY A 328 11.35 51.56 -8.45
C GLY A 328 10.04 51.56 -7.67
N TYR A 329 9.68 50.39 -7.15
CA TYR A 329 8.38 50.13 -6.53
C TYR A 329 8.52 49.33 -5.25
N VAL A 330 7.61 49.55 -4.30
CA VAL A 330 7.37 48.65 -3.17
C VAL A 330 6.11 47.83 -3.46
N VAL A 331 6.18 46.53 -3.18
CA VAL A 331 5.10 45.56 -3.37
C VAL A 331 4.63 45.09 -2.01
N GLY A 332 3.33 45.22 -1.77
CA GLY A 332 2.71 44.77 -0.53
C GLY A 332 1.33 45.38 -0.33
N ALA A 333 0.90 45.39 0.93
CA ALA A 333 -0.38 45.94 1.34
C ALA A 333 -0.44 47.47 1.12
N GLN A 334 -1.64 48.03 1.17
CA GLN A 334 -1.83 49.48 1.08
C GLN A 334 -1.39 50.21 2.35
N HIS A 335 -1.49 49.56 3.50
CA HIS A 335 -1.14 50.12 4.81
C HIS A 335 0.34 49.85 5.16
N ASP A 336 1.07 50.87 5.62
CA ASP A 336 2.50 50.81 5.98
C ASP A 336 2.78 50.09 7.32
N GLY A 337 2.10 48.97 7.56
CA GLY A 337 2.36 48.09 8.70
C GLY A 337 3.71 47.37 8.60
N ALA A 338 4.11 46.72 9.71
CA ALA A 338 5.24 45.79 9.67
C ALA A 338 4.94 44.66 8.67
N GLY A 339 5.78 44.55 7.66
CA GLY A 339 5.61 43.57 6.58
C GLY A 339 6.54 42.38 6.73
N PRO A 340 6.44 41.48 5.75
CA PRO A 340 7.45 41.54 4.70
C PRO A 340 6.96 42.34 3.48
N TRP A 341 7.83 43.22 2.99
CA TRP A 341 7.65 44.07 1.82
C TRP A 341 8.68 43.70 0.77
N LEU A 342 8.30 43.67 -0.50
CA LEU A 342 9.24 43.42 -1.59
C LEU A 342 9.53 44.73 -2.32
N VAL A 343 10.78 45.15 -2.34
CA VAL A 343 11.22 46.32 -3.10
C VAL A 343 11.75 45.85 -4.45
N PHE A 344 11.18 46.39 -5.53
CA PHE A 344 11.52 46.09 -6.92
C PHE A 344 12.22 47.29 -7.56
N ARG A 345 13.49 47.12 -7.95
CA ARG A 345 14.32 48.14 -8.61
C ARG A 345 14.83 47.61 -9.96
N PRO A 346 14.13 47.87 -11.07
CA PRO A 346 14.43 47.27 -12.36
C PRO A 346 15.83 47.62 -12.91
N GLY A 347 16.36 48.79 -12.56
CA GLY A 347 17.70 49.23 -12.98
C GLY A 347 18.85 48.80 -12.05
N SER A 348 18.57 48.04 -10.99
CA SER A 348 19.59 47.60 -10.03
C SER A 348 20.11 46.20 -10.36
N ALA A 349 21.39 45.94 -10.09
CA ALA A 349 21.96 44.59 -10.11
C ALA A 349 21.22 43.65 -9.15
N GLN A 350 20.72 44.21 -8.04
CA GLN A 350 19.85 43.52 -7.09
C GLN A 350 18.40 44.00 -7.32
N VAL A 351 17.72 43.33 -8.25
CA VAL A 351 16.39 43.70 -8.74
C VAL A 351 15.33 43.64 -7.64
N PHE A 352 15.46 42.68 -6.72
CA PHE A 352 14.57 42.54 -5.57
C PHE A 352 15.31 42.60 -4.25
N GLN A 353 14.62 43.15 -3.25
CA GLN A 353 15.04 43.11 -1.85
C GLN A 353 13.81 42.99 -0.96
N GLN A 354 13.83 42.07 0.00
CA GLN A 354 12.77 41.99 1.00
C GLN A 354 13.15 42.78 2.25
N VAL A 355 12.21 43.58 2.75
CA VAL A 355 12.39 44.45 3.93
C VAL A 355 11.20 44.31 4.88
N THR A 356 11.43 44.55 6.16
CA THR A 356 10.37 44.48 7.21
C THR A 356 9.59 45.78 7.34
N THR A 357 10.24 46.90 7.05
CA THR A 357 9.66 48.24 7.06
C THR A 357 9.65 48.77 5.62
N PRO A 358 8.50 49.25 5.11
CA PRO A 358 8.45 49.71 3.73
C PRO A 358 9.26 51.01 3.60
N PRO A 359 10.07 51.17 2.54
CA PRO A 359 10.61 52.47 2.17
C PRO A 359 9.48 53.44 1.79
N GLU A 360 9.74 54.75 1.88
CA GLU A 360 8.76 55.76 1.53
C GLU A 360 8.28 55.63 0.08
N ALA A 361 6.96 55.55 -0.10
CA ALA A 361 6.32 55.30 -1.38
C ALA A 361 4.99 56.07 -1.50
N SER A 362 4.51 56.25 -2.72
CA SER A 362 3.22 56.86 -3.01
C SER A 362 2.08 56.08 -2.35
N PRO A 363 1.02 56.73 -1.82
CA PRO A 363 -0.09 56.03 -1.16
C PRO A 363 -0.99 55.22 -2.11
N ALA A 364 -0.94 55.51 -3.41
CA ALA A 364 -1.78 54.87 -4.42
C ALA A 364 -1.08 53.69 -5.08
N PHE A 365 -1.85 52.65 -5.40
CA PHE A 365 -1.38 51.57 -6.26
C PHE A 365 -1.24 52.03 -7.71
N VAL A 366 -0.20 51.55 -8.37
CA VAL A 366 0.10 51.79 -9.78
C VAL A 366 -0.45 50.63 -10.61
N GLU A 367 -0.93 50.94 -11.83
CA GLU A 367 -1.32 49.91 -12.78
C GLU A 367 -0.14 49.00 -13.16
N THR A 368 -0.39 47.70 -13.24
CA THR A 368 0.64 46.69 -13.51
C THR A 368 1.37 46.90 -14.84
N SER A 369 0.70 47.44 -15.86
CA SER A 369 1.31 47.80 -17.15
C SER A 369 2.42 48.84 -17.01
N ALA A 370 2.27 49.80 -16.10
CA ALA A 370 3.24 50.85 -15.85
C ALA A 370 4.43 50.40 -14.97
N VAL A 371 4.36 49.20 -14.38
CA VAL A 371 5.37 48.66 -13.46
C VAL A 371 6.28 47.61 -14.12
N LEU A 372 6.04 47.26 -15.38
CA LEU A 372 6.75 46.20 -16.09
C LEU A 372 7.69 46.78 -17.18
N PRO A 373 8.81 47.42 -16.81
CA PRO A 373 9.80 47.87 -17.79
C PRO A 373 10.52 46.69 -18.44
N ALA A 374 11.37 46.97 -19.44
CA ALA A 374 12.24 45.95 -20.04
C ALA A 374 13.16 45.37 -18.95
N LEU A 375 13.01 44.08 -18.69
CA LEU A 375 13.91 43.33 -17.81
C LEU A 375 15.17 42.95 -18.62
N PRO A 376 16.35 42.86 -18.00
CA PRO A 376 17.56 42.46 -18.70
C PRO A 376 17.38 41.08 -19.36
N GLU A 377 17.75 41.00 -20.65
CA GLU A 377 17.82 39.74 -21.38
C GLU A 377 19.12 39.02 -21.03
N ASP A 378 19.07 38.12 -20.06
CA ASP A 378 20.20 37.22 -19.78
C ASP A 378 20.28 36.11 -20.85
N GLU A 379 21.49 35.60 -21.12
CA GLU A 379 21.65 34.33 -21.85
C GLU A 379 20.91 33.22 -21.06
N GLN A 380 19.76 32.79 -21.60
CA GLN A 380 18.91 31.82 -20.92
C GLN A 380 19.12 30.43 -21.53
N PRO A 381 19.11 29.36 -20.71
CA PRO A 381 19.12 28.01 -21.24
C PRO A 381 17.87 27.79 -22.09
N GLU A 382 18.00 27.00 -23.16
CA GLU A 382 16.99 26.80 -24.21
C GLU A 382 15.59 26.43 -23.67
N TRP A 383 15.52 25.71 -22.55
CA TRP A 383 14.27 25.32 -21.92
C TRP A 383 13.45 26.49 -21.34
N ARG A 384 14.05 27.67 -21.18
CA ARG A 384 13.35 28.91 -20.75
C ARG A 384 12.71 29.67 -21.92
N THR A 385 12.93 29.26 -23.16
CA THR A 385 12.37 29.91 -24.36
C THR A 385 11.47 28.98 -25.17
N ASP A 386 11.74 27.67 -25.17
CA ASP A 386 10.90 26.68 -25.87
C ASP A 386 9.70 26.22 -25.02
N PRO A 387 8.44 26.39 -25.47
CA PRO A 387 7.25 26.00 -24.71
C PRO A 387 7.13 24.49 -24.42
N GLY A 388 7.69 23.62 -25.27
CA GLY A 388 7.71 22.17 -25.06
C GLY A 388 8.69 21.77 -23.97
N LEU A 389 9.90 22.31 -24.02
CA LEU A 389 10.92 22.14 -22.98
C LEU A 389 10.47 22.75 -21.65
N MET A 390 9.83 23.91 -21.64
CA MET A 390 9.24 24.50 -20.42
C MET A 390 8.29 23.51 -19.72
N ARG A 391 7.40 22.85 -20.47
CA ARG A 391 6.47 21.85 -19.91
C ARG A 391 7.19 20.60 -19.42
N THR A 392 8.24 20.22 -20.12
CA THR A 392 9.07 19.06 -19.77
C THR A 392 9.80 19.31 -18.45
N VAL A 393 10.48 20.45 -18.32
CA VAL A 393 11.10 20.89 -17.08
C VAL A 393 10.05 21.05 -15.97
N ALA A 394 8.89 21.66 -16.28
CA ALA A 394 7.82 21.80 -15.31
C ALA A 394 7.37 20.45 -14.74
N LEU A 395 7.28 19.40 -15.56
CA LEU A 395 6.93 18.05 -15.12
C LEU A 395 7.99 17.52 -14.16
N TRP A 396 9.26 17.55 -14.54
CA TRP A 396 10.34 16.99 -13.73
C TRP A 396 10.54 17.65 -12.36
N LEU A 397 10.15 18.92 -12.21
CA LEU A 397 10.22 19.61 -10.91
C LEU A 397 9.26 19.02 -9.86
N VAL A 398 8.17 18.42 -10.32
CA VAL A 398 7.11 17.86 -9.47
C VAL A 398 6.99 16.34 -9.60
N TYR A 399 7.75 15.75 -10.52
CA TYR A 399 7.77 14.32 -10.75
C TYR A 399 8.85 13.67 -9.87
N PRO A 400 8.47 12.78 -8.93
CA PRO A 400 9.41 12.11 -8.04
C PRO A 400 10.47 11.32 -8.83
N LYS A 401 11.71 11.31 -8.31
CA LYS A 401 12.81 10.53 -8.89
C LYS A 401 12.45 9.03 -8.91
N ALA A 402 12.94 8.32 -9.92
CA ALA A 402 12.79 6.88 -10.03
C ALA A 402 13.43 6.16 -8.83
N TRP A 403 12.76 5.12 -8.33
CA TRP A 403 13.34 4.21 -7.35
C TRP A 403 14.24 3.18 -8.08
N PRO A 404 15.48 2.95 -7.63
CA PRO A 404 16.45 2.12 -8.36
C PRO A 404 16.19 0.62 -8.29
N ALA A 405 15.37 0.12 -7.35
CA ALA A 405 14.93 -1.27 -7.40
C ALA A 405 13.90 -1.41 -8.53
N GLY A 406 14.03 -2.46 -9.34
CA GLY A 406 13.22 -2.70 -10.54
C GLY A 406 11.73 -2.46 -10.29
N GLU A 407 11.00 -2.07 -11.34
CA GLU A 407 9.56 -1.80 -11.28
C GLU A 407 8.90 -2.84 -10.38
N PRO A 408 8.19 -2.45 -9.30
CA PRO A 408 7.35 -3.39 -8.61
C PRO A 408 6.45 -3.96 -9.69
N THR A 409 6.69 -5.23 -10.00
CA THR A 409 5.82 -6.06 -10.83
C THR A 409 4.41 -5.64 -10.45
N GLN A 410 3.62 -5.21 -11.44
CA GLN A 410 2.20 -4.92 -11.27
C GLN A 410 1.54 -6.16 -10.67
N ALA A 411 1.66 -6.31 -9.36
CA ALA A 411 1.03 -7.33 -8.57
C ALA A 411 -0.37 -6.77 -8.43
N THR A 412 -1.26 -7.25 -9.29
CA THR A 412 -2.70 -7.15 -9.12
C THR A 412 -3.05 -7.77 -7.77
N LEU A 413 -2.92 -6.99 -6.70
CA LEU A 413 -3.45 -7.33 -5.38
C LEU A 413 -4.94 -6.98 -5.42
N HIS A 414 -5.76 -8.02 -5.50
CA HIS A 414 -7.20 -7.98 -5.74
C HIS A 414 -8.06 -7.55 -4.53
N TYR A 415 -7.49 -6.91 -3.50
CA TYR A 415 -8.28 -6.50 -2.33
C TYR A 415 -8.54 -5.00 -2.31
N LYS A 416 -9.79 -4.67 -1.97
CA LYS A 416 -10.27 -3.30 -1.84
C LYS A 416 -10.00 -2.80 -0.42
N ARG A 417 -9.22 -1.73 -0.27
CA ARG A 417 -8.86 -1.07 0.98
C ARG A 417 -9.88 -0.05 1.41
N LEU A 418 -10.56 0.59 0.47
CA LEU A 418 -11.49 1.64 0.77
C LEU A 418 -12.94 1.14 0.73
N ASP A 419 -13.73 1.55 1.71
CA ASP A 419 -15.16 1.62 1.58
C ASP A 419 -15.55 3.03 1.10
N ALA A 420 -16.29 3.08 0.00
CA ALA A 420 -16.69 4.30 -0.67
C ALA A 420 -18.22 4.50 -0.67
N SER A 421 -18.97 3.66 0.05
CA SER A 421 -20.44 3.60 -0.01
C SER A 421 -21.12 4.92 0.36
N TRP A 422 -20.41 5.77 1.11
CA TRP A 422 -20.84 7.08 1.57
C TRP A 422 -19.86 8.21 1.20
N ALA A 423 -18.89 7.92 0.34
CA ALA A 423 -17.85 8.87 -0.02
C ALA A 423 -18.29 9.75 -1.21
N GLY A 424 -17.86 11.01 -1.22
CA GLY A 424 -18.09 11.96 -2.31
C GLY A 424 -17.14 13.15 -2.26
N ALA A 425 -16.59 13.55 -3.40
CA ALA A 425 -15.53 14.55 -3.49
C ALA A 425 -16.03 15.99 -3.27
N ARG A 426 -17.33 16.23 -3.47
CA ARG A 426 -17.98 17.55 -3.38
C ARG A 426 -18.50 17.90 -2.00
N GLY A 427 -18.34 17.02 -1.01
CA GLY A 427 -18.93 17.17 0.33
C GLY A 427 -20.46 17.01 0.36
N ALA A 428 -21.11 16.82 -0.79
CA ALA A 428 -22.54 16.54 -0.92
C ALA A 428 -22.75 15.05 -1.23
N LEU A 429 -23.82 14.49 -0.66
CA LEU A 429 -24.24 13.12 -0.92
C LEU A 429 -24.90 13.00 -2.31
N SER A 430 -24.55 11.94 -3.03
CA SER A 430 -25.19 11.55 -4.29
C SER A 430 -26.70 11.29 -4.08
N ALA A 431 -27.50 11.30 -5.15
CA ALA A 431 -28.92 10.95 -5.11
C ALA A 431 -29.14 9.57 -4.48
N LEU A 432 -28.33 8.58 -4.86
CA LEU A 432 -28.37 7.24 -4.28
C LEU A 432 -28.03 7.24 -2.77
N GLN A 433 -26.99 7.99 -2.38
CA GLN A 433 -26.59 8.10 -0.97
C GLN A 433 -27.68 8.81 -0.14
N ARG A 434 -28.28 9.89 -0.65
CA ARG A 434 -29.41 10.58 0.03
C ARG A 434 -30.60 9.65 0.24
N HIS A 435 -30.95 8.86 -0.78
CA HIS A 435 -32.01 7.85 -0.65
C HIS A 435 -31.67 6.80 0.43
N ARG A 436 -30.44 6.26 0.42
CA ARG A 436 -29.98 5.32 1.45
C ARG A 436 -30.00 5.96 2.84
N LEU A 437 -29.64 7.25 2.96
CA LEU A 437 -29.61 7.95 4.26
C LEU A 437 -31.03 8.14 4.79
N GLY A 438 -31.97 8.55 3.94
CA GLY A 438 -33.38 8.69 4.32
C GLY A 438 -33.98 7.40 4.88
N ALA A 439 -33.56 6.24 4.36
CA ALA A 439 -34.00 4.93 4.88
C ALA A 439 -33.48 4.60 6.30
N LEU A 440 -32.44 5.30 6.78
CA LEU A 440 -31.90 5.15 8.13
C LEU A 440 -32.58 6.08 9.14
N ALA A 441 -33.33 7.09 8.68
CA ALA A 441 -34.00 8.04 9.56
C ALA A 441 -35.11 7.34 10.37
N HIS A 442 -35.30 7.74 11.62
CA HIS A 442 -36.37 7.25 12.49
C HIS A 442 -37.28 8.41 12.97
N PRO A 443 -38.57 8.13 13.26
CA PRO A 443 -39.55 9.16 13.61
C PRO A 443 -39.23 9.88 14.95
N LEU A 444 -39.52 11.19 14.97
CA LEU A 444 -39.19 12.19 16.00
C LEU A 444 -39.18 11.67 17.44
N ARG A 445 -38.00 11.67 18.06
CA ARG A 445 -37.85 11.78 19.52
C ARG A 445 -36.64 12.64 19.84
N VAL A 446 -36.91 13.84 20.38
CA VAL A 446 -35.86 14.72 20.88
C VAL A 446 -35.28 14.08 22.14
N GLY A 447 -34.10 13.48 22.03
CA GLY A 447 -33.26 13.16 23.17
C GLY A 447 -32.75 14.43 23.83
N THR A 448 -32.21 14.34 25.04
CA THR A 448 -31.57 15.48 25.70
C THR A 448 -30.26 15.82 25.00
N LEU A 449 -30.06 17.09 24.62
CA LEU A 449 -28.81 17.55 24.02
C LEU A 449 -27.66 17.38 25.02
N ILE A 450 -26.56 16.80 24.57
CA ILE A 450 -25.34 16.62 25.36
C ILE A 450 -24.51 17.89 25.25
N HIS A 451 -24.21 18.53 26.39
CA HIS A 451 -23.51 19.81 26.44
C HIS A 451 -22.01 19.70 26.71
N GLU A 452 -21.50 18.51 27.11
CA GLU A 452 -20.11 18.32 27.54
C GLU A 452 -19.51 17.00 27.05
N GLY A 453 -18.18 16.91 27.09
CA GLY A 453 -17.43 15.70 26.73
C GLY A 453 -17.37 15.40 25.23
N ILE A 454 -16.92 14.17 24.92
CA ILE A 454 -16.67 13.72 23.54
C ILE A 454 -17.96 13.64 22.70
N ASN A 455 -19.12 13.47 23.34
CA ASN A 455 -20.43 13.37 22.69
C ASN A 455 -21.18 14.71 22.64
N ARG A 456 -20.57 15.82 23.07
CA ARG A 456 -21.17 17.15 23.02
C ARG A 456 -21.71 17.46 21.62
N GLY A 457 -22.94 17.95 21.54
CA GLY A 457 -23.65 18.24 20.30
C GLY A 457 -24.55 17.10 19.78
N LEU A 458 -24.42 15.88 20.31
CA LEU A 458 -25.38 14.79 20.05
C LEU A 458 -26.52 14.81 21.06
N HIS A 459 -27.60 14.09 20.76
CA HIS A 459 -28.71 13.88 21.68
C HIS A 459 -28.61 12.50 22.35
N LEU A 460 -29.01 12.40 23.62
CA LEU A 460 -29.13 11.12 24.33
C LEU A 460 -30.61 10.77 24.49
N PHE A 461 -31.00 9.57 24.06
CA PHE A 461 -32.36 9.06 24.23
C PHE A 461 -32.33 7.55 24.49
N ASN A 462 -32.93 7.09 25.59
CA ASN A 462 -32.93 5.67 25.98
C ASN A 462 -31.53 5.01 25.94
N ASN A 463 -30.50 5.70 26.45
CA ASN A 463 -29.08 5.31 26.40
C ASN A 463 -28.48 5.17 24.98
N LEU A 464 -29.18 5.61 23.94
CA LEU A 464 -28.66 5.67 22.58
C LEU A 464 -28.26 7.10 22.23
N LEU A 465 -27.14 7.24 21.53
CA LEU A 465 -26.72 8.51 20.94
C LEU A 465 -27.51 8.74 19.64
N ILE A 466 -27.99 9.97 19.46
CA ILE A 466 -28.79 10.39 18.32
C ILE A 466 -28.13 11.60 17.66
N PHE A 467 -27.97 11.50 16.34
CA PHE A 467 -27.63 12.60 15.46
C PHE A 467 -28.92 13.20 14.89
N ASN A 468 -29.11 14.50 15.05
CA ASN A 468 -30.26 15.24 14.54
C ASN A 468 -29.82 16.19 13.44
N LYS A 469 -30.33 16.00 12.22
CA LYS A 469 -30.03 16.84 11.06
C LYS A 469 -31.26 16.99 10.18
N ASP A 470 -31.62 18.23 9.86
CA ASP A 470 -32.73 18.57 8.96
C ASP A 470 -34.04 17.85 9.34
N GLU A 471 -34.38 17.87 10.64
CA GLU A 471 -35.55 17.18 11.24
C GLU A 471 -35.50 15.63 11.21
N ASN A 472 -34.43 15.04 10.67
CA ASN A 472 -34.19 13.61 10.67
C ASN A 472 -33.34 13.18 11.86
N HIS A 473 -33.69 12.03 12.45
CA HIS A 473 -33.03 11.47 13.63
C HIS A 473 -32.37 10.14 13.26
N PHE A 474 -31.10 9.98 13.63
CA PHE A 474 -30.29 8.81 13.30
C PHE A 474 -29.58 8.25 14.54
N HIS A 475 -29.56 6.93 14.69
CA HIS A 475 -28.77 6.30 15.75
C HIS A 475 -27.28 6.44 15.45
N VAL A 476 -26.50 6.76 16.49
CA VAL A 476 -25.06 6.93 16.42
C VAL A 476 -24.36 5.81 17.17
N LEU A 477 -23.42 5.17 16.48
CA LEU A 477 -22.45 4.25 17.05
C LEU A 477 -21.19 5.04 17.38
N SER A 478 -20.59 4.78 18.54
CA SER A 478 -19.31 5.35 18.95
C SER A 478 -18.28 4.24 19.06
N HIS A 479 -17.16 4.43 18.40
CA HIS A 479 -16.04 3.51 18.36
C HIS A 479 -14.78 4.23 18.82
N ASN A 480 -13.92 3.55 19.56
CA ASN A 480 -12.61 4.06 19.89
C ASN A 480 -11.57 3.32 19.04
N ARG A 481 -10.62 4.08 18.48
CA ARG A 481 -9.53 3.59 17.67
C ARG A 481 -8.21 4.04 18.29
N PHE A 482 -7.22 3.16 18.33
CA PHE A 482 -5.88 3.55 18.76
C PHE A 482 -4.99 3.85 17.56
N ASN A 483 -4.48 5.08 17.42
CA ASN A 483 -3.41 5.39 16.49
C ASN A 483 -2.09 4.95 17.11
N THR A 484 -1.39 4.13 16.34
CA THR A 484 -0.34 3.30 16.87
C THR A 484 1.04 3.95 16.84
N VAL A 485 1.24 4.82 15.87
CA VAL A 485 2.50 5.52 15.59
C VAL A 485 2.64 6.74 16.49
N ILE A 486 1.53 7.43 16.76
CA ILE A 486 1.48 8.63 17.61
C ILE A 486 0.85 8.38 19.00
N ASN A 487 0.47 7.13 19.30
CA ASN A 487 -0.08 6.70 20.61
C ASN A 487 -1.26 7.55 21.11
N LEU A 488 -2.31 7.63 20.29
CA LEU A 488 -3.50 8.43 20.59
C LEU A 488 -4.79 7.62 20.44
N ASN A 489 -5.70 7.75 21.42
CA ASN A 489 -7.08 7.28 21.29
C ASN A 489 -7.88 8.28 20.45
N VAL A 490 -8.41 7.81 19.33
CA VAL A 490 -9.26 8.54 18.40
C VAL A 490 -10.68 8.01 18.56
N TYR A 491 -11.58 8.88 19.00
CA TYR A 491 -13.01 8.57 19.08
C TYR A 491 -13.66 8.88 17.74
N GLU A 492 -14.31 7.88 17.15
CA GLU A 492 -15.05 7.99 15.90
C GLU A 492 -16.53 7.70 16.12
N HIS A 493 -17.37 8.46 15.46
CA HIS A 493 -18.82 8.27 15.48
C HIS A 493 -19.31 7.97 14.07
N SER A 494 -20.31 7.09 13.96
CA SER A 494 -20.94 6.77 12.69
C SER A 494 -22.43 6.55 12.88
N LEU A 495 -23.22 6.81 11.85
CA LEU A 495 -24.63 6.43 11.86
C LEU A 495 -24.75 4.90 11.79
N ALA A 496 -25.71 4.32 12.50
CA ALA A 496 -25.94 2.88 12.46
C ALA A 496 -26.34 2.44 11.04
N GLY A 497 -25.48 1.65 10.38
CA GLY A 497 -25.64 1.27 8.98
C GLY A 497 -25.45 2.41 7.97
N GLY A 498 -24.91 3.55 8.42
CA GLY A 498 -24.79 4.77 7.64
C GLY A 498 -23.40 5.40 7.68
N PRO A 499 -23.27 6.66 7.21
CA PRO A 499 -21.99 7.31 7.06
C PRO A 499 -21.33 7.66 8.41
N PRO A 500 -20.00 7.83 8.44
CA PRO A 500 -19.30 8.45 9.56
C PRO A 500 -19.77 9.90 9.77
N ILE A 501 -19.68 10.36 11.02
CA ILE A 501 -19.94 11.75 11.40
C ILE A 501 -18.72 12.29 12.19
N ALA A 502 -18.43 13.57 12.03
CA ALA A 502 -17.41 14.26 12.81
C ALA A 502 -17.93 15.61 13.29
N ARG A 503 -17.39 16.08 14.41
CA ARG A 503 -17.74 17.38 14.97
C ARG A 503 -16.86 18.46 14.35
N THR A 504 -17.49 19.54 13.88
CA THR A 504 -16.81 20.72 13.36
C THR A 504 -16.23 21.56 14.49
N VAL A 505 -15.45 22.59 14.14
CA VAL A 505 -14.87 23.55 15.09
C VAL A 505 -15.96 24.31 15.87
N ASP A 506 -17.14 24.47 15.27
CA ASP A 506 -18.30 25.14 15.87
C ASP A 506 -19.17 24.18 16.72
N ASP A 507 -18.64 23.03 17.10
CA ASP A 507 -19.32 21.98 17.87
C ASP A 507 -20.59 21.39 17.20
N VAL A 508 -20.70 21.51 15.87
CA VAL A 508 -21.80 20.92 15.08
C VAL A 508 -21.36 19.58 14.50
N TRP A 509 -22.20 18.56 14.58
CA TRP A 509 -21.91 17.27 13.94
C TRP A 509 -22.29 17.29 12.46
N GLU A 510 -21.40 16.79 11.60
CA GLU A 510 -21.64 16.69 10.17
C GLU A 510 -21.27 15.31 9.62
N ILE A 511 -22.06 14.87 8.63
CA ILE A 511 -21.79 13.66 7.85
C ILE A 511 -20.49 13.86 7.08
N GLN A 512 -19.58 12.89 7.21
CA GLN A 512 -18.30 12.89 6.53
C GLN A 512 -18.40 12.15 5.20
N GLY A 513 -17.98 12.81 4.12
CA GLY A 513 -17.97 12.24 2.76
C GLY A 513 -16.61 11.65 2.34
N ALA A 514 -15.70 11.38 3.29
CA ALA A 514 -14.41 10.76 3.00
C ALA A 514 -14.54 9.23 2.92
N PRO A 515 -13.79 8.54 2.03
CA PRO A 515 -13.73 7.09 2.02
C PRO A 515 -13.08 6.57 3.31
N ARG A 516 -13.52 5.39 3.75
CA ARG A 516 -13.08 4.74 5.00
C ARG A 516 -12.15 3.60 4.69
N PHE A 517 -11.18 3.29 5.57
CA PHE A 517 -10.47 2.03 5.41
C PHE A 517 -11.40 0.87 5.79
N LYS A 518 -11.43 -0.19 5.00
CA LYS A 518 -12.22 -1.40 5.30
C LYS A 518 -11.92 -1.99 6.67
N ARG A 519 -10.67 -1.93 7.13
CA ARG A 519 -10.29 -2.38 8.48
C ARG A 519 -11.07 -1.69 9.60
N GLU A 520 -11.53 -0.47 9.35
CA GLU A 520 -12.31 0.29 10.33
C GLU A 520 -13.72 -0.27 10.47
N LEU A 521 -14.26 -0.87 9.39
CA LEU A 521 -15.57 -1.51 9.33
C LEU A 521 -15.51 -3.00 9.71
N ASP A 522 -14.56 -3.74 9.13
CA ASP A 522 -14.45 -5.21 9.22
C ASP A 522 -13.49 -5.68 10.33
N GLY A 523 -12.95 -4.74 11.12
CA GLY A 523 -12.15 -4.99 12.32
C GLY A 523 -10.66 -5.22 12.10
N LEU A 524 -10.24 -5.96 11.07
CA LEU A 524 -8.82 -6.29 10.84
C LEU A 524 -8.15 -5.36 9.82
N SER A 525 -6.90 -4.95 10.09
CA SER A 525 -6.05 -4.28 9.09
C SER A 525 -5.89 -5.14 7.83
N VAL A 526 -5.50 -4.53 6.72
CA VAL A 526 -5.26 -5.26 5.46
C VAL A 526 -4.23 -6.37 5.65
N ARG A 527 -3.12 -6.06 6.33
CA ARG A 527 -2.03 -7.00 6.60
C ARG A 527 -2.47 -8.06 7.62
N ALA A 528 -3.25 -7.67 8.63
CA ALA A 528 -3.90 -8.61 9.54
C ALA A 528 -4.87 -9.56 8.80
N ARG A 529 -5.67 -9.06 7.86
CA ARG A 529 -6.58 -9.85 7.03
C ARG A 529 -5.82 -10.82 6.13
N LYS A 530 -4.76 -10.35 5.47
CA LYS A 530 -3.88 -11.21 4.65
C LYS A 530 -3.24 -12.32 5.49
N ALA A 531 -2.72 -11.98 6.68
CA ALA A 531 -2.16 -12.96 7.61
C ALA A 531 -3.22 -13.96 8.08
N PHE A 532 -4.42 -13.48 8.41
CA PHE A 532 -5.57 -14.30 8.78
C PHE A 532 -5.96 -15.29 7.67
N ASP A 533 -6.14 -14.81 6.44
CA ASP A 533 -6.51 -15.64 5.29
C ASP A 533 -5.43 -16.66 4.94
N SER A 534 -4.15 -16.24 4.97
CA SER A 534 -3.01 -17.13 4.73
C SER A 534 -2.90 -18.20 5.82
N ALA A 535 -3.06 -17.82 7.09
CA ALA A 535 -3.01 -18.76 8.21
C ALA A 535 -4.19 -19.74 8.17
N ARG A 536 -5.39 -19.27 7.80
CA ARG A 536 -6.57 -20.12 7.60
C ARG A 536 -6.36 -21.12 6.46
N ALA A 537 -5.80 -20.68 5.33
CA ALA A 537 -5.46 -21.57 4.22
C ALA A 537 -4.41 -22.62 4.61
N LEU A 538 -3.36 -22.20 5.34
CA LEU A 538 -2.32 -23.09 5.84
C LEU A 538 -2.91 -24.14 6.81
N LEU A 539 -3.77 -23.71 7.75
CA LEU A 539 -4.45 -24.63 8.67
C LEU A 539 -5.30 -25.66 7.91
N ALA A 540 -6.08 -25.22 6.91
CA ALA A 540 -6.87 -26.11 6.07
C ALA A 540 -6.00 -27.12 5.30
N GLN A 541 -4.84 -26.70 4.80
CA GLN A 541 -3.86 -27.59 4.17
C GLN A 541 -3.32 -28.63 5.17
N MET A 542 -2.96 -28.22 6.39
CA MET A 542 -2.43 -29.13 7.42
C MET A 542 -3.47 -30.10 8.00
N ASN A 543 -4.75 -29.76 7.88
CA ASN A 543 -5.85 -30.63 8.27
C ASN A 543 -6.21 -31.66 7.18
N SER A 544 -5.96 -31.33 5.91
CA SER A 544 -6.23 -32.22 4.77
C SER A 544 -5.03 -33.13 4.41
N ALA A 545 -3.81 -32.75 4.76
CA ALA A 545 -2.62 -33.56 4.53
C ALA A 545 -2.58 -34.81 5.44
N GLN A 546 -2.95 -35.99 4.91
CA GLN A 546 -2.96 -37.26 5.66
C GLN A 546 -1.93 -38.30 5.19
N THR A 547 -1.16 -38.06 4.12
CA THR A 547 -0.32 -39.10 3.51
C THR A 547 1.17 -38.83 3.70
N VAL A 548 1.77 -39.54 4.65
CA VAL A 548 3.23 -39.75 4.69
C VAL A 548 3.60 -40.68 3.54
N GLN A 549 4.59 -40.33 2.72
CA GLN A 549 5.06 -41.22 1.67
C GLN A 549 5.68 -42.49 2.29
N PRO A 550 5.34 -43.69 1.80
CA PRO A 550 5.77 -44.96 2.39
C PRO A 550 7.28 -45.24 2.32
N THR A 551 8.07 -44.36 1.72
CA THR A 551 9.51 -44.52 1.47
C THR A 551 10.42 -43.71 2.40
N LEU A 552 9.88 -42.85 3.28
CA LEU A 552 10.70 -42.02 4.17
C LEU A 552 11.29 -42.80 5.34
N LEU A 553 12.51 -42.45 5.76
CA LEU A 553 13.11 -42.97 6.99
C LEU A 553 12.32 -42.47 8.21
N PRO A 554 12.27 -43.23 9.33
CA PRO A 554 11.46 -42.87 10.49
C PRO A 554 11.75 -41.46 11.06
N VAL A 555 13.02 -41.03 11.02
CA VAL A 555 13.42 -39.68 11.46
C VAL A 555 12.90 -38.58 10.53
N GLU A 556 12.93 -38.80 9.22
CA GLU A 556 12.45 -37.85 8.22
C GLU A 556 10.94 -37.64 8.31
N ILE A 557 10.20 -38.68 8.72
CA ILE A 557 8.78 -38.58 9.03
C ILE A 557 8.55 -37.57 10.16
N GLU A 558 9.23 -37.71 11.30
CA GLU A 558 9.07 -36.77 12.42
C GLU A 558 9.52 -35.35 12.02
N GLU A 559 10.62 -35.20 11.30
CA GLU A 559 11.12 -33.91 10.83
C GLU A 559 10.12 -33.18 9.93
N GLN A 560 9.43 -33.89 9.03
CA GLN A 560 8.40 -33.28 8.20
C GLN A 560 7.25 -32.72 9.04
N PHE A 561 6.78 -33.45 10.06
CA PHE A 561 5.76 -32.96 10.98
C PHE A 561 6.24 -31.78 11.82
N VAL A 562 7.51 -31.79 12.27
CA VAL A 562 8.12 -30.67 12.99
C VAL A 562 8.24 -29.43 12.10
N ARG A 563 8.62 -29.58 10.83
CA ARG A 563 8.64 -28.47 9.86
C ARG A 563 7.24 -27.88 9.67
N ASN A 564 6.22 -28.72 9.50
CA ASN A 564 4.83 -28.28 9.37
C ASN A 564 4.33 -27.57 10.64
N ALA A 565 4.68 -28.07 11.83
CA ALA A 565 4.34 -27.44 13.10
C ALA A 565 4.98 -26.05 13.25
N ARG A 566 6.27 -25.90 12.86
CA ARG A 566 6.94 -24.59 12.84
C ARG A 566 6.23 -23.59 11.94
N ALA A 567 5.82 -24.01 10.74
CA ALA A 567 5.09 -23.14 9.83
C ALA A 567 3.76 -22.62 10.44
N LEU A 568 3.05 -23.46 11.21
CA LEU A 568 1.84 -23.04 11.94
C LEU A 568 2.15 -22.07 13.09
N ASP A 569 3.23 -22.32 13.85
CA ASP A 569 3.66 -21.42 14.93
C ASP A 569 4.09 -20.05 14.39
N ASP A 570 4.83 -20.02 13.28
CA ASP A 570 5.24 -18.79 12.60
C ASP A 570 4.03 -18.00 12.08
N ALA A 571 3.03 -18.72 11.52
CA ALA A 571 1.77 -18.11 11.10
C ALA A 571 0.99 -17.51 12.29
N ALA A 572 0.94 -18.21 13.43
CA ALA A 572 0.29 -17.74 14.64
C ALA A 572 1.01 -16.51 15.23
N ALA A 573 2.34 -16.50 15.26
CA ALA A 573 3.14 -15.36 15.71
C ALA A 573 2.91 -14.13 14.82
N ARG A 574 2.90 -14.32 13.49
CA ARG A 574 2.62 -13.27 12.52
C ARG A 574 1.20 -12.72 12.65
N LEU A 575 0.20 -13.59 12.82
CA LEU A 575 -1.18 -13.16 13.04
C LEU A 575 -1.30 -12.33 14.33
N LYS A 576 -0.73 -12.81 15.45
CA LYS A 576 -0.70 -12.05 16.71
C LYS A 576 -0.04 -10.69 16.56
N GLN A 577 1.08 -10.60 15.85
CA GLN A 577 1.78 -9.33 15.61
C GLN A 577 0.87 -8.30 14.95
N PHE A 578 0.11 -8.70 13.93
CA PHE A 578 -0.79 -7.80 13.22
C PHE A 578 -2.11 -7.52 13.96
N THR A 579 -2.48 -8.32 14.95
CA THR A 579 -3.72 -8.14 15.74
C THR A 579 -3.50 -7.55 17.14
N GLN A 580 -2.26 -7.21 17.54
CA GLN A 580 -1.93 -6.74 18.90
C GLN A 580 -2.81 -5.58 19.40
N ARG A 581 -3.16 -4.65 18.51
CA ARG A 581 -3.91 -3.43 18.86
C ARG A 581 -5.38 -3.51 18.49
N ARG A 582 -5.73 -4.35 17.51
CA ARG A 582 -7.10 -4.59 17.06
C ARG A 582 -7.21 -6.02 16.54
N SER A 583 -7.90 -6.87 17.29
CA SER A 583 -8.26 -8.23 16.90
C SER A 583 -9.77 -8.34 16.67
N ILE A 584 -10.18 -9.42 16.01
CA ILE A 584 -11.55 -9.92 16.00
C ILE A 584 -11.57 -11.31 16.64
N ALA A 585 -12.73 -11.74 17.15
CA ALA A 585 -12.87 -13.01 17.85
C ALA A 585 -12.35 -14.20 17.01
N GLU A 586 -12.62 -14.19 15.71
CA GLU A 586 -12.19 -15.21 14.77
C GLU A 586 -10.67 -15.26 14.62
N SER A 587 -9.98 -14.12 14.69
CA SER A 587 -8.51 -14.06 14.59
C SER A 587 -7.84 -14.59 15.85
N ASP A 588 -8.43 -14.34 17.01
CA ASP A 588 -7.96 -14.87 18.28
C ASP A 588 -8.20 -16.39 18.34
N GLU A 589 -9.37 -16.85 17.88
CA GLU A 589 -9.69 -18.27 17.76
C GLU A 589 -8.75 -18.99 16.80
N LEU A 590 -8.54 -18.45 15.59
CA LEU A 590 -7.62 -19.04 14.61
C LEU A 590 -6.20 -19.15 15.16
N THR A 591 -5.74 -18.14 15.90
CA THR A 591 -4.43 -18.18 16.56
C THR A 591 -4.32 -19.36 17.52
N VAL A 592 -5.35 -19.61 18.34
CA VAL A 592 -5.41 -20.77 19.23
C VAL A 592 -5.44 -22.08 18.44
N GLN A 593 -6.22 -22.15 17.36
CA GLN A 593 -6.31 -23.35 16.51
C GLN A 593 -4.96 -23.70 15.86
N LEU A 594 -4.23 -22.71 15.36
CA LEU A 594 -2.89 -22.89 14.77
C LEU A 594 -1.91 -23.49 15.78
N GLN A 595 -1.84 -22.90 16.98
CA GLN A 595 -0.96 -23.35 18.06
C GLN A 595 -1.33 -24.77 18.52
N ALA A 596 -2.62 -25.04 18.69
CA ALA A 596 -3.10 -26.38 19.04
C ALA A 596 -2.74 -27.42 17.98
N ARG A 597 -2.93 -27.10 16.70
CA ARG A 597 -2.58 -28.01 15.59
C ARG A 597 -1.07 -28.22 15.47
N ALA A 598 -0.26 -27.20 15.71
CA ALA A 598 1.20 -27.33 15.75
C ALA A 598 1.66 -28.32 16.84
N VAL A 599 1.05 -28.26 18.04
CA VAL A 599 1.30 -29.25 19.11
C VAL A 599 0.87 -30.64 18.68
N GLN A 600 -0.33 -30.80 18.10
CA GLN A 600 -0.82 -32.09 17.60
C GLN A 600 0.11 -32.69 16.55
N LEU A 601 0.58 -31.91 15.56
CA LEU A 601 1.50 -32.40 14.54
C LEU A 601 2.81 -32.93 15.14
N ARG A 602 3.35 -32.28 16.17
CA ARG A 602 4.54 -32.79 16.87
C ARG A 602 4.28 -34.14 17.54
N ILE A 603 3.11 -34.31 18.19
CA ILE A 603 2.70 -35.56 18.83
C ILE A 603 2.50 -36.65 17.77
N GLU A 604 1.78 -36.35 16.69
CA GLU A 604 1.53 -37.27 15.57
C GLU A 604 2.83 -37.71 14.91
N GLY A 605 3.74 -36.77 14.61
CA GLY A 605 5.05 -37.05 14.02
C GLY A 605 5.88 -38.00 14.88
N ARG A 606 5.95 -37.73 16.19
CA ARG A 606 6.62 -38.61 17.16
C ARG A 606 5.97 -40.00 17.20
N GLN A 607 4.65 -40.07 17.29
CA GLN A 607 3.94 -41.35 17.34
C GLN A 607 4.16 -42.17 16.06
N ARG A 608 4.16 -41.52 14.89
CA ARG A 608 4.45 -42.18 13.61
C ARG A 608 5.88 -42.70 13.54
N ARG A 609 6.86 -41.93 14.04
CA ARG A 609 8.25 -42.41 14.15
C ARG A 609 8.36 -43.61 15.08
N ILE A 610 7.77 -43.54 16.29
CA ILE A 610 7.73 -44.68 17.23
C ILE A 610 7.13 -45.92 16.56
N ASN A 611 5.97 -45.78 15.92
CA ASN A 611 5.31 -46.90 15.23
C ASN A 611 6.16 -47.45 14.08
N SER A 612 6.78 -46.58 13.28
CA SER A 612 7.66 -46.98 12.17
C SER A 612 8.90 -47.71 12.67
N VAL A 613 9.53 -47.22 13.73
CA VAL A 613 10.69 -47.86 14.37
C VAL A 613 10.31 -49.22 14.95
N ARG A 614 9.17 -49.34 15.65
CA ARG A 614 8.66 -50.61 16.20
C ARG A 614 8.47 -51.70 15.13
N LEU A 615 8.07 -51.30 13.93
CA LEU A 615 7.81 -52.20 12.80
C LEU A 615 9.05 -52.44 11.90
N SER A 616 10.19 -51.84 12.25
CA SER A 616 11.41 -51.94 11.44
C SER A 616 11.84 -53.40 11.24
N GLN A 617 12.05 -53.77 9.98
CA GLN A 617 12.54 -55.09 9.60
C GLN A 617 14.06 -55.24 9.75
N ALA A 618 14.76 -54.13 9.99
CA ALA A 618 16.21 -54.06 10.16
C ALA A 618 16.58 -53.22 11.39
N PRO A 619 16.23 -53.67 12.61
CA PRO A 619 16.43 -52.90 13.84
C PRO A 619 17.90 -52.70 14.20
N THR A 620 18.22 -51.48 14.60
CA THR A 620 19.56 -51.05 15.03
C THR A 620 19.60 -50.74 16.52
N VAL A 621 20.80 -50.59 17.08
CA VAL A 621 20.96 -50.11 18.46
C VAL A 621 20.44 -48.68 18.63
N ALA A 622 20.53 -47.84 17.59
CA ALA A 622 19.97 -46.49 17.62
C ALA A 622 18.44 -46.51 17.72
N ASP A 623 17.78 -47.48 17.08
CA ASP A 623 16.33 -47.69 17.20
C ASP A 623 15.94 -48.08 18.63
N VAL A 624 16.69 -49.01 19.23
CA VAL A 624 16.50 -49.39 20.65
C VAL A 624 16.67 -48.17 21.56
N HIS A 625 17.76 -47.43 21.37
CA HIS A 625 18.04 -46.21 22.15
C HIS A 625 16.90 -45.20 22.03
N TYR A 626 16.46 -44.90 20.81
CA TYR A 626 15.35 -43.98 20.57
C TYR A 626 14.06 -44.43 21.27
N LEU A 627 13.68 -45.72 21.17
CA LEU A 627 12.48 -46.22 21.85
C LEU A 627 12.58 -46.13 23.38
N LEU A 628 13.77 -46.35 23.95
CA LEU A 628 14.02 -46.18 25.39
C LEU A 628 13.88 -44.70 25.81
N GLU A 629 14.47 -43.77 25.05
CA GLU A 629 14.34 -42.33 25.29
C GLU A 629 12.88 -41.86 25.24
N GLN A 630 12.10 -42.41 24.30
CA GLN A 630 10.67 -42.13 24.19
C GLN A 630 9.82 -42.88 25.23
N ARG A 631 10.42 -43.69 26.11
CA ARG A 631 9.73 -44.57 27.06
C ARG A 631 8.71 -45.51 26.38
N ALA A 632 8.96 -45.86 25.13
CA ALA A 632 8.13 -46.75 24.33
C ALA A 632 8.59 -48.21 24.40
N ALA A 633 9.81 -48.46 24.88
CA ALA A 633 10.32 -49.80 25.15
C ALA A 633 11.02 -49.89 26.51
N CYS A 634 11.22 -51.10 27.00
CA CYS A 634 12.14 -51.40 28.09
C CYS A 634 12.99 -52.63 27.75
N ILE A 635 14.10 -52.80 28.46
CA ILE A 635 14.96 -53.98 28.32
C ILE A 635 14.77 -54.89 29.53
N ARG A 636 14.56 -56.18 29.30
CA ARG A 636 14.53 -57.23 30.33
C ARG A 636 15.62 -58.24 30.06
N ARG A 637 16.48 -58.50 31.05
CA ARG A 637 17.47 -59.58 30.97
C ARG A 637 16.78 -60.93 31.14
N LEU A 638 17.12 -61.90 30.30
CA LEU A 638 16.55 -63.25 30.34
C LEU A 638 17.55 -64.26 30.89
N ASN A 639 17.17 -64.93 31.98
CA ASN A 639 17.93 -66.03 32.57
C ASN A 639 19.42 -65.68 32.83
N GLY A 640 20.22 -66.69 33.17
CA GLY A 640 21.67 -66.62 33.08
C GLY A 640 22.16 -66.98 31.68
N ARG A 641 23.49 -67.00 31.49
CA ARG A 641 24.10 -67.51 30.26
C ARG A 641 23.72 -68.98 30.03
N VAL A 642 23.23 -69.29 28.86
CA VAL A 642 22.84 -70.64 28.43
C VAL A 642 23.89 -71.19 27.48
N GLU A 643 24.31 -72.44 27.68
CA GLU A 643 25.23 -73.13 26.78
C GLU A 643 24.52 -73.47 25.46
N GLU A 644 25.10 -73.07 24.34
CA GLU A 644 24.69 -73.41 22.98
C GLU A 644 25.85 -74.05 22.21
N THR A 645 25.55 -74.80 21.16
CA THR A 645 26.58 -75.29 20.22
C THR A 645 26.40 -74.60 18.88
N ILE A 646 27.39 -73.79 18.49
CA ILE A 646 27.39 -73.05 17.22
C ILE A 646 28.57 -73.57 16.39
N ASP A 647 28.27 -74.13 15.22
CA ASP A 647 29.27 -74.73 14.31
C ASP A 647 30.20 -75.77 14.98
N GLY A 648 29.68 -76.53 15.95
CA GLY A 648 30.44 -77.55 16.69
C GLY A 648 31.31 -77.03 17.84
N VAL A 649 31.25 -75.73 18.15
CA VAL A 649 31.95 -75.10 19.29
C VAL A 649 30.95 -74.72 20.37
N VAL A 650 31.33 -74.92 21.63
CA VAL A 650 30.56 -74.48 22.80
C VAL A 650 30.56 -72.95 22.87
N ASP A 651 29.38 -72.36 22.98
CA ASP A 651 29.15 -70.92 23.13
C ASP A 651 28.20 -70.69 24.30
N TYR A 652 28.29 -69.52 24.94
CA TYR A 652 27.39 -69.15 26.03
C TYR A 652 26.59 -67.90 25.65
N LEU A 653 25.28 -68.06 25.49
CA LEU A 653 24.36 -67.00 25.08
C LEU A 653 23.73 -66.31 26.30
N GLN A 654 23.87 -64.99 26.41
CA GLN A 654 23.00 -64.14 27.24
C GLN A 654 22.00 -63.42 26.34
N GLU A 655 20.70 -63.61 26.62
CA GLU A 655 19.61 -62.92 25.93
C GLU A 655 19.10 -61.72 26.75
N TYR A 656 18.73 -60.65 26.05
CA TYR A 656 17.93 -59.54 26.56
C TYR A 656 16.73 -59.31 25.65
N GLU A 657 15.56 -59.15 26.24
CA GLU A 657 14.33 -58.77 25.55
C GLU A 657 14.21 -57.26 25.47
N VAL A 658 13.96 -56.73 24.27
CA VAL A 658 13.45 -55.37 24.07
C VAL A 658 11.94 -55.47 23.99
N LEU A 659 11.24 -55.06 25.05
CA LEU A 659 9.80 -55.18 25.19
C LEU A 659 9.11 -53.89 24.79
N ASP A 660 8.02 -54.00 24.05
CA ASP A 660 7.15 -52.90 23.65
C ASP A 660 6.24 -52.47 24.81
N LEU A 661 6.48 -51.29 25.38
CA LEU A 661 5.62 -50.75 26.44
C LEU A 661 4.28 -50.23 25.91
N THR A 662 4.14 -50.06 24.60
CA THR A 662 2.93 -49.55 23.95
C THR A 662 1.96 -50.66 23.53
N ASP A 663 2.40 -51.93 23.50
CA ASP A 663 1.58 -53.11 23.18
C ASP A 663 1.81 -54.25 24.18
N GLY A 664 1.45 -54.00 25.45
CA GLY A 664 1.33 -55.05 26.46
C GLY A 664 2.64 -55.79 26.80
N HIS A 665 3.80 -55.14 26.65
CA HIS A 665 5.13 -55.73 26.88
C HIS A 665 5.45 -56.88 25.93
N ARG A 666 4.98 -56.83 24.69
CA ARG A 666 5.37 -57.82 23.66
C ARG A 666 6.83 -57.62 23.24
N PRO A 667 7.62 -58.69 23.09
CA PRO A 667 8.97 -58.57 22.56
C PRO A 667 8.99 -58.02 21.13
N LEU A 668 9.69 -56.91 20.91
CA LEU A 668 9.99 -56.39 19.56
C LEU A 668 11.20 -57.14 19.00
N TRP A 669 12.28 -57.14 19.77
CA TRP A 669 13.59 -57.65 19.38
C TRP A 669 14.27 -58.34 20.56
N TYR A 670 15.27 -59.17 20.26
CA TYR A 670 16.13 -59.83 21.23
C TYR A 670 17.57 -59.44 20.97
N ALA A 671 18.29 -59.00 22.00
CA ALA A 671 19.72 -58.80 21.95
C ALA A 671 20.45 -60.05 22.44
N HIS A 672 21.30 -60.60 21.59
CA HIS A 672 22.04 -61.83 21.82
C HIS A 672 23.51 -61.49 22.02
N PHE A 673 24.04 -61.82 23.19
CA PHE A 673 25.44 -61.65 23.55
C PHE A 673 26.09 -63.03 23.72
N HIS A 674 27.03 -63.34 22.82
CA HIS A 674 27.76 -64.60 22.79
C HIS A 674 29.06 -64.47 23.58
N TYR A 675 29.42 -65.51 24.33
CA TYR A 675 30.63 -65.57 25.16
C TYR A 675 31.34 -66.92 24.98
N PRO A 676 32.69 -66.94 24.97
CA PRO A 676 33.45 -68.17 24.82
C PRO A 676 33.40 -69.08 26.06
N ALA A 677 33.04 -68.56 27.24
CA ALA A 677 32.95 -69.31 28.49
C ALA A 677 31.86 -68.76 29.43
N LEU A 678 31.30 -69.62 30.28
CA LEU A 678 30.22 -69.28 31.23
C LEU A 678 30.56 -68.07 32.12
N HIS A 679 31.83 -67.92 32.51
CA HIS A 679 32.32 -66.86 33.42
C HIS A 679 33.08 -65.73 32.73
N SER A 680 32.97 -65.58 31.40
CA SER A 680 33.57 -64.45 30.67
C SER A 680 33.12 -63.09 31.24
N ALA A 681 33.91 -62.03 31.14
CA ALA A 681 33.50 -60.71 31.63
C ALA A 681 32.24 -60.21 30.88
N PRO A 682 31.22 -59.62 31.54
CA PRO A 682 29.98 -59.17 30.88
C PRO A 682 30.17 -58.17 29.75
N ASP A 683 31.20 -57.34 29.81
CA ASP A 683 31.52 -56.31 28.80
C ASP A 683 32.34 -56.85 27.60
N GLN A 684 32.74 -58.13 27.63
CA GLN A 684 33.57 -58.79 26.62
C GLN A 684 32.85 -59.94 25.89
N PRO A 685 31.72 -59.69 25.21
CA PRO A 685 31.12 -60.69 24.33
C PRO A 685 32.02 -60.93 23.09
N SER A 686 32.09 -62.17 22.62
CA SER A 686 32.71 -62.51 21.34
C SER A 686 31.92 -61.93 20.16
N ARG A 687 30.59 -61.86 20.30
CA ARG A 687 29.68 -61.24 19.34
C ARG A 687 28.41 -60.75 20.03
N ALA A 688 27.91 -59.59 19.63
CA ALA A 688 26.62 -59.08 20.09
C ALA A 688 25.77 -58.59 18.91
N HIS A 689 24.50 -59.01 18.86
CA HIS A 689 23.59 -58.62 17.78
C HIS A 689 22.11 -58.62 18.20
N LEU A 690 21.29 -57.86 17.47
CA LEU A 690 19.83 -57.83 17.56
C LEU A 690 19.22 -58.80 16.55
N LYS A 691 18.19 -59.52 17.00
CA LYS A 691 17.27 -60.29 16.15
C LYS A 691 15.85 -59.79 16.34
N ARG A 692 15.03 -59.94 15.30
CA ARG A 692 13.58 -59.71 15.42
C ARG A 692 12.93 -60.79 16.27
N ALA A 693 11.80 -60.46 16.93
CA ALA A 693 11.11 -61.41 17.80
C ALA A 693 10.63 -62.67 17.06
N ASP A 694 10.13 -62.54 15.83
CA ASP A 694 9.76 -63.66 14.95
C ASP A 694 10.97 -64.54 14.56
N GLN A 695 12.17 -63.99 14.63
CA GLN A 695 13.43 -64.65 14.29
C GLN A 695 14.26 -65.11 15.50
N ARG A 696 13.80 -64.89 16.74
CA ARG A 696 14.56 -65.14 17.98
C ARG A 696 15.36 -66.45 17.95
N ARG A 697 14.67 -67.55 17.62
CA ARG A 697 15.21 -68.93 17.61
C ARG A 697 15.70 -69.39 16.23
N LEU A 698 15.63 -68.54 15.20
CA LEU A 698 16.11 -68.87 13.87
C LEU A 698 17.62 -68.61 13.78
N GLY A 699 18.35 -69.55 13.19
CA GLY A 699 19.81 -69.53 13.10
C GLY A 699 20.30 -70.14 11.79
N ARG A 700 21.59 -70.51 11.73
CA ARG A 700 22.21 -71.02 10.50
C ARG A 700 21.58 -72.32 9.98
N VAL A 701 21.09 -73.18 10.89
CA VAL A 701 20.39 -74.43 10.52
C VAL A 701 19.11 -74.12 9.74
N TYR A 702 18.32 -73.13 10.19
CA TYR A 702 17.13 -72.68 9.48
C TYR A 702 17.50 -72.09 8.11
N GLU A 703 18.52 -71.23 8.05
CA GLU A 703 18.99 -70.64 6.79
C GLU A 703 19.50 -71.71 5.80
N GLN A 704 20.14 -72.78 6.30
CA GLN A 704 20.56 -73.92 5.48
C GLN A 704 19.35 -74.72 4.96
N ALA A 705 18.38 -75.04 5.82
CA ALA A 705 17.17 -75.75 5.42
C ALA A 705 16.33 -74.97 4.40
N GLU A 706 16.26 -73.64 4.51
CA GLU A 706 15.60 -72.79 3.51
C GLU A 706 16.34 -72.82 2.17
N ARG A 707 17.68 -72.77 2.17
CA ARG A 707 18.51 -72.90 0.96
C ARG A 707 18.34 -74.27 0.30
N ASP A 708 18.34 -75.34 1.08
CA ASP A 708 18.13 -76.71 0.60
C ASP A 708 16.72 -76.87 -0.01
N ALA A 709 15.73 -76.12 0.50
CA ALA A 709 14.39 -76.01 -0.04
C ALA A 709 14.24 -75.01 -1.21
N GLY A 710 15.34 -74.49 -1.76
CA GLY A 710 15.35 -73.56 -2.90
C GLY A 710 14.90 -72.13 -2.58
N ARG A 711 14.78 -71.76 -1.30
CA ARG A 711 14.41 -70.41 -0.84
C ARG A 711 15.63 -69.64 -0.34
N SER A 712 15.65 -68.33 -0.54
CA SER A 712 16.75 -67.45 -0.10
C SER A 712 16.32 -66.57 1.08
N THR A 713 16.09 -67.19 2.24
CA THR A 713 15.71 -66.49 3.48
C THR A 713 16.93 -66.34 4.39
N GLN A 714 17.28 -65.11 4.78
CA GLN A 714 18.37 -64.82 5.72
C GLN A 714 17.80 -64.24 7.03
N VAL A 715 18.31 -64.72 8.17
CA VAL A 715 17.98 -64.19 9.50
C VAL A 715 18.71 -62.87 9.70
N TYR A 716 17.97 -61.80 10.01
CA TYR A 716 18.56 -60.49 10.25
C TYR A 716 19.34 -60.50 11.56
N ARG A 717 20.54 -59.91 11.55
CA ARG A 717 21.43 -59.80 12.72
C ARG A 717 22.02 -58.40 12.78
N GLY A 718 21.31 -57.47 13.42
CA GLY A 718 21.75 -56.07 13.57
C GLY A 718 22.92 -55.97 14.55
N PRO A 719 24.10 -55.45 14.17
CA PRO A 719 25.28 -55.50 15.04
C PRO A 719 25.16 -54.57 16.27
N ILE A 720 25.57 -55.06 17.44
CA ILE A 720 25.76 -54.26 18.68
C ILE A 720 27.27 -54.05 18.88
N ALA A 721 27.85 -53.22 18.01
CA ALA A 721 29.30 -53.14 17.86
C ALA A 721 30.00 -52.28 18.94
N THR A 722 29.39 -51.16 19.34
CA THR A 722 30.05 -50.15 20.19
C THR A 722 29.90 -50.48 21.68
N PRO A 723 30.88 -50.10 22.53
CA PRO A 723 30.76 -50.24 23.98
C PRO A 723 29.52 -49.55 24.55
N ALA A 724 29.22 -48.33 24.10
CA ALA A 724 28.02 -47.60 24.50
C ALA A 724 26.72 -48.34 24.14
N GLY A 725 26.66 -48.94 22.95
CA GLY A 725 25.50 -49.73 22.53
C GLY A 725 25.30 -51.01 23.34
N ARG A 726 26.40 -51.66 23.73
CA ARG A 726 26.35 -52.83 24.64
C ARG A 726 25.90 -52.42 26.04
N GLN A 727 26.35 -51.27 26.53
CA GLN A 727 26.05 -50.79 27.87
C GLN A 727 24.55 -50.62 28.12
N LEU A 728 23.75 -50.28 27.10
CA LEU A 728 22.29 -50.21 27.18
C LEU A 728 21.65 -51.51 27.70
N PHE A 729 22.25 -52.65 27.40
CA PHE A 729 21.79 -53.97 27.83
C PHE A 729 22.51 -54.43 29.09
N LEU A 730 23.83 -54.24 29.16
CA LEU A 730 24.66 -54.73 30.26
C LEU A 730 24.36 -54.05 31.61
N SER A 731 23.80 -52.84 31.60
CA SER A 731 23.37 -52.14 32.83
C SER A 731 22.09 -52.71 33.44
N ILE A 732 21.39 -53.62 32.75
CA ILE A 732 20.16 -54.26 33.24
C ILE A 732 20.55 -55.51 34.03
N ILE A 733 20.34 -55.47 35.35
CA ILE A 733 20.77 -56.50 36.31
C ILE A 733 19.87 -57.73 36.26
#